data_AF-A0A517W2M1-F1
#
_entry.id   AF-A0A517W2M1-F1
#
_cell.length_a   1.000
_cell.length_b   1.000
_cell.length_c   1.000
_cell.angle_alpha   90.00
_cell.angle_beta   90.00
_cell.angle_gamma   90.00
#
_symmetry.space_group_name_H-M   'P 1'
#
loop_
_entity.id
_entity.type
_entity.pdbx_description
1 polymer ?
#
loop_
_entity_poly.entity_id
_entity_poly.type
_entity_poly.pdbx_seq_one_letter_code
_entity_poly.pdbx_strand_id
1 'polypeptide(L)'
;MLLQQNLFVKLSILLLLNTVFFPALLQADGPADNLPDQVRRIPMLGVEVPDEQKQHLKLGLAKLQTSLDQLKNSKNSRVQALIPDVEIYHRAVRCALEFQEFFHEREIGKGLELLKQGQQRADQLLKGEAPWTRQTGLVVRGYVSKIDNTVQPYGLVIPDNYTFSGKSRYRCDLWFHGRGERLSEGNFINQRQYSRGQYTPADTIVLHPYGRYSNAFKFAGEVDVLEALESTKQRYRIDDDRISVRGFSMGGAACWQFAVHYADRWFAANPGAGFSETPLFLKVFQKETLKPTWYEKKLWQLYDCPGYALNLYQCPTIAYSGELDSQKQAADVMEEALKKVGIDMVHIIGPKMGHRIHIDSKRIIEAKMDSLAKVGRQTIPHTVHLVAYTLKYNRMNWVTLDSMEEEWKQGQIDARLVPNNRVKIKTENVTGFTLKMNAGESPFDMTRPVMIQLDGTEYQVPGPLSDRSWHVTFHKTNDSWDVGAAILKPGQLVKRHNLQGPIDDAFMDSFIFVSPTGKSVSATVEKWVQSEMKHAVVHWRQQFRGDARVMKDTQITDQEIASSNLVLWGDPESNQLIKKIISKLPIQWNREEIVVGQKHFPAAHHAPILIFPNPLNPTKYVVLNSGFTYREYAYLNNARQVPMLPDWAIIDLRTPAGSQYPGKVVDADFFDENWQLK
;
A
#
# COMPACT_ATOMS: atom_id res chain seq x y z
N MET A 1 -74.53 -2.69 -30.38
CA MET A 1 -74.82 -1.49 -29.56
C MET A 1 -74.03 -1.63 -28.27
N LEU A 2 -72.89 -0.96 -28.16
CA LEU A 2 -72.70 0.27 -27.35
C LEU A 2 -72.91 -0.02 -25.85
N LEU A 3 -72.04 0.31 -24.90
CA LEU A 3 -70.67 0.87 -24.80
C LEU A 3 -70.35 0.88 -23.28
N GLN A 4 -69.10 1.14 -22.90
CA GLN A 4 -68.52 1.38 -21.55
C GLN A 4 -67.77 0.17 -20.96
N GLN A 5 -66.47 0.00 -21.21
CA GLN A 5 -65.31 0.75 -20.66
C GLN A 5 -65.33 0.89 -19.13
N ASN A 6 -64.57 0.04 -18.44
CA ASN A 6 -63.38 0.49 -17.72
C ASN A 6 -62.51 -0.69 -17.26
N LEU A 7 -61.26 -0.64 -17.71
CA LEU A 7 -60.18 -1.59 -17.51
C LEU A 7 -59.37 -1.15 -16.28
N PHE A 8 -59.33 -1.92 -15.20
CA PHE A 8 -58.39 -1.70 -14.10
C PHE A 8 -57.26 -2.72 -14.17
N VAL A 9 -56.23 -2.39 -14.94
CA VAL A 9 -54.91 -3.05 -14.88
C VAL A 9 -54.16 -2.43 -13.70
N LYS A 10 -53.93 -3.22 -12.64
CA LYS A 10 -53.01 -2.85 -11.56
C LYS A 10 -51.59 -2.89 -12.09
N LEU A 11 -51.07 -1.74 -12.51
CA LEU A 11 -49.65 -1.54 -12.77
C LEU A 11 -48.95 -1.28 -11.43
N SER A 12 -48.21 -2.27 -10.94
CA SER A 12 -47.27 -2.12 -9.82
C SER A 12 -46.12 -1.21 -10.25
N ILE A 13 -46.20 0.08 -9.94
CA ILE A 13 -45.05 0.99 -10.07
C ILE A 13 -44.12 0.72 -8.89
N LEU A 14 -43.14 -0.15 -9.12
CA LEU A 14 -41.95 -0.22 -8.28
C LEU A 14 -41.15 1.06 -8.54
N LEU A 15 -41.23 2.01 -7.61
CA LEU A 15 -40.37 3.20 -7.61
C LEU A 15 -38.93 2.76 -7.33
N LEU A 16 -38.21 2.38 -8.39
CA LEU A 16 -36.76 2.35 -8.44
C LEU A 16 -36.27 3.80 -8.36
N LEU A 17 -36.15 4.30 -7.14
CA LEU A 17 -35.31 5.45 -6.81
C LEU A 17 -33.86 5.05 -7.09
N ASN A 18 -33.47 5.11 -8.36
CA ASN A 18 -32.08 5.28 -8.74
C ASN A 18 -31.66 6.65 -8.21
N THR A 19 -31.13 6.67 -6.99
CA THR A 19 -30.35 7.79 -6.48
C THR A 19 -29.18 7.96 -7.45
N VAL A 20 -29.33 8.95 -8.33
CA VAL A 20 -28.25 9.49 -9.14
C VAL A 20 -27.18 9.95 -8.16
N PHE A 21 -26.18 9.10 -7.93
CA PHE A 21 -24.96 9.50 -7.27
C PHE A 21 -24.30 10.53 -8.19
N PHE A 22 -24.49 11.81 -7.86
CA PHE A 22 -23.50 12.80 -8.26
C PHE A 22 -22.17 12.32 -7.66
N PRO A 23 -21.14 12.00 -8.47
CA PRO A 23 -19.80 12.02 -7.92
C PRO A 23 -19.63 13.42 -7.37
N ALA A 24 -19.21 13.55 -6.11
CA ALA A 24 -18.77 14.82 -5.59
C ALA A 24 -17.76 15.36 -6.60
N LEU A 25 -18.14 16.43 -7.31
CA LEU A 25 -17.27 17.11 -8.26
C LEU A 25 -15.98 17.42 -7.50
N LEU A 26 -14.88 16.88 -8.02
CA LEU A 26 -13.52 17.17 -7.62
C LEU A 26 -13.33 18.69 -7.73
N GLN A 27 -13.50 19.41 -6.63
CA GLN A 27 -13.06 20.81 -6.52
C GLN A 27 -11.55 20.90 -6.23
N ALA A 28 -10.85 19.77 -6.27
CA ALA A 28 -9.58 19.53 -5.63
C ALA A 28 -8.74 18.62 -6.53
N ASP A 29 -8.16 19.22 -7.57
CA ASP A 29 -7.23 18.61 -8.53
C ASP A 29 -6.97 19.55 -9.73
N GLY A 30 -6.91 20.86 -9.51
CA GLY A 30 -6.74 21.83 -10.59
C GLY A 30 -5.46 22.66 -10.45
N PRO A 31 -5.11 23.49 -11.46
CA PRO A 31 -3.88 24.30 -11.45
C PRO A 31 -3.70 25.21 -10.22
N ALA A 32 -4.77 25.51 -9.47
CA ALA A 32 -4.70 26.24 -8.21
C ALA A 32 -3.93 25.46 -7.10
N ASP A 33 -3.91 24.13 -7.18
CA ASP A 33 -3.19 23.24 -6.27
C ASP A 33 -1.68 23.13 -6.63
N ASN A 34 -1.16 23.96 -7.56
CA ASN A 34 0.26 24.00 -7.97
C ASN A 34 1.08 25.06 -7.23
N LEU A 35 0.54 25.66 -6.17
CA LEU A 35 1.21 26.71 -5.39
C LEU A 35 1.76 26.12 -4.08
N PRO A 36 3.08 25.82 -3.99
CA PRO A 36 3.64 25.19 -2.80
C PRO A 36 3.57 26.08 -1.56
N ASP A 37 3.56 27.41 -1.71
CA ASP A 37 3.46 28.34 -0.58
C ASP A 37 2.00 28.56 -0.11
N GLN A 38 1.01 27.98 -0.81
CA GLN A 38 -0.42 28.15 -0.52
C GLN A 38 -1.14 26.80 -0.52
N VAL A 39 -0.78 25.93 0.44
CA VAL A 39 -1.36 24.60 0.54
C VAL A 39 -2.52 24.57 1.54
N ARG A 40 -3.70 24.20 1.04
CA ARG A 40 -4.89 23.96 1.87
C ARG A 40 -4.74 22.67 2.69
N ARG A 41 -5.36 22.63 3.87
CA ARG A 41 -5.33 21.47 4.77
C ARG A 41 -6.06 20.27 4.15
N ILE A 42 -5.43 19.11 4.17
CA ILE A 42 -6.01 17.81 3.77
C ILE A 42 -5.87 16.79 4.92
N PRO A 43 -6.97 16.19 5.41
CA PRO A 43 -8.36 16.50 5.08
C PRO A 43 -8.78 17.90 5.58
N MET A 44 -9.79 18.48 4.94
CA MET A 44 -10.40 19.73 5.40
C MET A 44 -10.98 19.58 6.82
N LEU A 45 -11.27 20.69 7.51
CA LEU A 45 -12.10 20.61 8.72
C LEU A 45 -13.56 20.38 8.31
N GLY A 46 -14.25 19.57 9.09
CA GLY A 46 -15.67 19.31 9.00
C GLY A 46 -16.50 20.36 9.75
N VAL A 47 -17.79 20.07 9.92
CA VAL A 47 -18.72 20.89 10.70
C VAL A 47 -18.44 20.77 12.20
N GLU A 48 -18.73 21.83 12.94
CA GLU A 48 -18.77 21.74 14.40
C GLU A 48 -19.96 20.89 14.84
N VAL A 49 -19.76 20.08 15.87
CA VAL A 49 -20.80 19.22 16.43
C VAL A 49 -21.53 19.99 17.52
N PRO A 50 -22.87 20.21 17.42
CA PRO A 50 -23.65 20.86 18.47
C PRO A 50 -23.47 20.18 19.83
N ASP A 51 -23.42 20.95 20.92
CA ASP A 51 -23.06 20.45 22.25
C ASP A 51 -23.93 19.27 22.70
N GLU A 52 -25.24 19.30 22.47
CA GLU A 52 -26.13 18.20 22.80
C GLU A 52 -25.74 16.90 22.06
N GLN A 53 -25.54 16.99 20.74
CA GLN A 53 -25.14 15.84 19.92
C GLN A 53 -23.74 15.35 20.28
N LYS A 54 -22.83 16.27 20.64
CA LYS A 54 -21.48 15.96 21.13
C LYS A 54 -21.54 15.17 22.42
N GLN A 55 -22.43 15.50 23.35
CA GLN A 55 -22.64 14.70 24.57
C GLN A 55 -23.19 13.32 24.24
N HIS A 56 -24.18 13.20 23.34
CA HIS A 56 -24.69 11.89 22.91
C HIS A 56 -23.62 11.00 22.28
N LEU A 57 -22.77 11.55 21.40
CA LEU A 57 -21.64 10.83 20.82
C LEU A 57 -20.64 10.38 21.89
N LYS A 58 -20.29 11.25 22.84
CA LYS A 58 -19.38 10.91 23.95
C LYS A 58 -19.94 9.79 24.83
N LEU A 59 -21.23 9.84 25.17
CA LEU A 59 -21.88 8.79 25.94
C LEU A 59 -21.88 7.45 25.20
N GLY A 60 -22.19 7.46 23.91
CA GLY A 60 -22.16 6.24 23.10
C GLY A 60 -20.75 5.68 22.90
N LEU A 61 -19.73 6.53 22.74
CA LEU A 61 -18.33 6.14 22.72
C LEU A 61 -17.92 5.48 24.04
N ALA A 62 -18.21 6.09 25.19
CA ALA A 62 -17.89 5.55 26.51
C ALA A 62 -18.58 4.19 26.77
N LYS A 63 -19.84 4.06 26.35
CA LYS A 63 -20.58 2.79 26.45
C LYS A 63 -19.91 1.69 25.61
N LEU A 64 -19.61 1.99 24.34
CA LEU A 64 -18.98 1.03 23.45
C LEU A 64 -17.56 0.65 23.90
N GLN A 65 -16.80 1.61 24.41
CA GLN A 65 -15.49 1.37 25.01
C GLN A 65 -15.58 0.40 26.19
N THR A 66 -16.56 0.58 27.08
CA THR A 66 -16.80 -0.33 28.21
C THR A 66 -17.02 -1.77 27.73
N SER A 67 -17.83 -1.96 26.68
CA SER A 67 -18.04 -3.30 26.11
C SER A 67 -16.79 -3.85 25.43
N LEU A 68 -16.01 -3.01 24.74
CA LEU A 68 -14.72 -3.42 24.15
C LEU A 68 -13.72 -3.87 25.22
N ASP A 69 -13.66 -3.19 26.37
CA ASP A 69 -12.78 -3.57 27.47
C ASP A 69 -13.18 -4.93 28.07
N GLN A 70 -14.49 -5.18 28.20
CA GLN A 70 -15.00 -6.51 28.60
C GLN A 70 -14.64 -7.60 27.58
N LEU A 71 -14.79 -7.32 26.28
CA LEU A 71 -14.44 -8.24 25.21
C LEU A 71 -12.93 -8.55 25.20
N LYS A 72 -12.07 -7.54 25.39
CA LYS A 72 -10.61 -7.67 25.46
C LYS A 72 -10.16 -8.57 26.62
N ASN A 73 -10.93 -8.66 27.70
CA ASN A 73 -10.69 -9.57 28.82
C ASN A 73 -11.15 -11.03 28.57
N SER A 74 -11.83 -11.31 27.46
CA SER A 74 -12.30 -12.66 27.14
C SER A 74 -11.15 -13.61 26.82
N LYS A 75 -11.15 -14.81 27.40
CA LYS A 75 -10.17 -15.86 27.06
C LYS A 75 -10.54 -16.64 25.79
N ASN A 76 -11.70 -16.36 25.19
CA ASN A 76 -12.17 -17.06 24.00
C ASN A 76 -11.48 -16.50 22.74
N SER A 77 -10.70 -17.34 22.07
CA SER A 77 -9.94 -16.96 20.87
C SER A 77 -10.83 -16.47 19.72
N ARG A 78 -12.05 -17.03 19.57
CA ARG A 78 -13.02 -16.57 18.56
C ARG A 78 -13.51 -15.16 18.88
N VAL A 79 -13.74 -14.84 20.16
CA VAL A 79 -14.14 -13.49 20.58
C VAL A 79 -13.00 -12.52 20.29
N GLN A 80 -11.78 -12.83 20.71
CA GLN A 80 -10.59 -12.00 20.47
C GLN A 80 -10.39 -11.70 18.98
N ALA A 81 -10.51 -12.71 18.11
CA ALA A 81 -10.37 -12.55 16.67
C ALA A 81 -11.44 -11.66 16.00
N LEU A 82 -12.56 -11.40 16.70
CA LEU A 82 -13.70 -10.62 16.21
C LEU A 82 -13.83 -9.24 16.86
N ILE A 83 -13.04 -8.91 17.88
CA ILE A 83 -12.98 -7.55 18.47
C ILE A 83 -12.80 -6.45 17.41
N PRO A 84 -11.92 -6.63 16.39
CA PRO A 84 -11.76 -5.62 15.34
C PRO A 84 -13.06 -5.29 14.58
N ASP A 85 -13.98 -6.24 14.43
CA ASP A 85 -15.27 -6.02 13.77
C ASP A 85 -16.21 -5.09 14.58
N VAL A 86 -15.90 -4.86 15.85
CA VAL A 86 -16.60 -3.94 16.77
C VAL A 86 -15.82 -2.62 16.87
N GLU A 87 -14.50 -2.70 17.06
CA GLU A 87 -13.64 -1.55 17.35
C GLU A 87 -13.60 -0.53 16.21
N ILE A 88 -13.78 -0.95 14.95
CA ILE A 88 -13.89 -0.04 13.79
C ILE A 88 -14.99 1.01 13.96
N TYR A 89 -16.12 0.68 14.60
CA TYR A 89 -17.22 1.61 14.81
C TYR A 89 -16.87 2.67 15.86
N HIS A 90 -16.22 2.24 16.94
CA HIS A 90 -15.71 3.14 17.98
C HIS A 90 -14.67 4.10 17.39
N ARG A 91 -13.66 3.57 16.68
CA ARG A 91 -12.62 4.37 16.04
C ARG A 91 -13.20 5.39 15.07
N ALA A 92 -14.09 4.94 14.18
CA ALA A 92 -14.67 5.80 13.16
C ALA A 92 -15.34 7.06 13.76
N VAL A 93 -16.11 6.88 14.83
CA VAL A 93 -16.83 7.97 15.48
C VAL A 93 -15.93 8.81 16.38
N ARG A 94 -14.98 8.18 17.09
CA ARG A 94 -13.97 8.89 17.89
C ARG A 94 -13.16 9.83 17.01
N CYS A 95 -12.57 9.33 15.92
CA CYS A 95 -11.75 10.13 15.01
C CYS A 95 -12.55 11.28 14.40
N ALA A 96 -13.78 11.01 13.95
CA ALA A 96 -14.66 12.03 13.38
C ALA A 96 -14.96 13.16 14.38
N LEU A 97 -15.16 12.83 15.66
CA LEU A 97 -15.43 13.81 16.71
C LEU A 97 -14.17 14.57 17.15
N GLU A 98 -13.07 13.85 17.41
CA GLU A 98 -11.83 14.40 17.96
C GLU A 98 -11.12 15.33 16.97
N PHE A 99 -11.14 14.99 15.69
CA PHE A 99 -10.42 15.74 14.65
C PHE A 99 -11.31 16.63 13.78
N GLN A 100 -12.59 16.77 14.15
CA GLN A 100 -13.61 17.52 13.41
C GLN A 100 -13.70 17.04 11.96
N GLU A 101 -13.99 15.75 11.76
CA GLU A 101 -14.07 15.09 10.44
C GLU A 101 -15.47 14.54 10.14
N PHE A 102 -16.50 15.11 10.77
CA PHE A 102 -17.86 15.09 10.23
C PHE A 102 -17.96 16.19 9.18
N PHE A 103 -17.92 15.86 7.90
CA PHE A 103 -17.83 16.87 6.83
C PHE A 103 -19.18 17.49 6.44
N HIS A 104 -20.26 16.99 7.01
CA HIS A 104 -21.62 17.50 6.82
C HIS A 104 -22.47 17.17 8.05
N GLU A 105 -23.41 18.04 8.44
CA GLU A 105 -24.27 17.86 9.62
C GLU A 105 -24.95 16.48 9.70
N ARG A 106 -25.46 15.97 8.57
CA ARG A 106 -26.06 14.63 8.48
C ARG A 106 -25.12 13.49 8.90
N GLU A 107 -23.80 13.69 8.84
CA GLU A 107 -22.81 12.69 9.24
C GLU A 107 -22.74 12.53 10.76
N ILE A 108 -23.17 13.54 11.53
CA ILE A 108 -23.28 13.45 13.00
C ILE A 108 -24.34 12.40 13.38
N GLY A 109 -25.51 12.45 12.74
CA GLY A 109 -26.57 11.45 12.92
C GLY A 109 -26.12 10.04 12.50
N LYS A 110 -25.34 9.94 11.41
CA LYS A 110 -24.71 8.66 11.02
C LYS A 110 -23.72 8.17 12.07
N GLY A 111 -22.96 9.06 12.70
CA GLY A 111 -22.07 8.71 13.81
C GLY A 111 -22.81 8.03 14.97
N LEU A 112 -23.98 8.56 15.35
CA LEU A 112 -24.83 7.94 16.37
C LEU A 112 -25.31 6.54 15.96
N GLU A 113 -25.71 6.36 14.70
CA GLU A 113 -26.13 5.05 14.18
C GLU A 113 -24.95 4.05 14.13
N LEU A 114 -23.75 4.51 13.77
CA LEU A 114 -22.54 3.68 13.83
C LEU A 114 -22.23 3.22 15.26
N LEU A 115 -22.36 4.09 16.26
CA LEU A 115 -22.20 3.70 17.67
C LEU A 115 -23.24 2.66 18.10
N LYS A 116 -24.50 2.82 17.68
CA LYS A 116 -25.56 1.86 17.95
C LYS A 116 -25.25 0.49 17.34
N GLN A 117 -24.79 0.45 16.09
CA GLN A 117 -24.38 -0.80 15.44
C GLN A 117 -23.14 -1.43 16.09
N GLY A 118 -22.14 -0.63 16.44
CA GLY A 118 -20.97 -1.08 17.19
C GLY A 118 -21.38 -1.71 18.52
N GLN A 119 -22.27 -1.06 19.27
CA GLN A 119 -22.80 -1.59 20.52
C GLN A 119 -23.57 -2.90 20.30
N GLN A 120 -24.41 -2.97 19.27
CA GLN A 120 -25.15 -4.19 18.95
C GLN A 120 -24.19 -5.37 18.67
N ARG A 121 -23.12 -5.15 17.90
CA ARG A 121 -22.10 -6.18 17.66
C ARG A 121 -21.38 -6.56 18.95
N ALA A 122 -21.06 -5.59 19.81
CA ALA A 122 -20.42 -5.85 21.09
C ALA A 122 -21.31 -6.71 21.99
N ASP A 123 -22.60 -6.37 22.11
CA ASP A 123 -23.58 -7.09 22.92
C ASP A 123 -23.79 -8.53 22.41
N GLN A 124 -23.82 -8.73 21.10
CA GLN A 124 -23.87 -10.07 20.48
C GLN A 124 -22.59 -10.85 20.79
N LEU A 125 -21.42 -10.22 20.63
CA LEU A 125 -20.14 -10.89 20.83
C LEU A 125 -19.91 -11.29 22.29
N LEU A 126 -20.36 -10.48 23.25
CA LEU A 126 -20.36 -10.80 24.67
C LEU A 126 -21.21 -12.05 25.00
N LYS A 127 -22.24 -12.33 24.20
CA LYS A 127 -23.05 -13.55 24.27
C LYS A 127 -22.47 -14.72 23.47
N GLY A 128 -21.32 -14.54 22.82
CA GLY A 128 -20.70 -15.54 21.93
C GLY A 128 -21.30 -15.61 20.53
N GLU A 129 -22.14 -14.65 20.16
CA GLU A 129 -22.81 -14.56 18.86
C GLU A 129 -22.05 -13.61 17.91
N ALA A 130 -22.06 -13.90 16.61
CA ALA A 130 -21.46 -13.04 15.60
C ALA A 130 -22.17 -13.18 14.24
N PRO A 131 -23.46 -12.79 14.14
CA PRO A 131 -24.29 -13.05 12.96
C PRO A 131 -23.73 -12.47 11.66
N TRP A 132 -23.02 -11.32 11.73
CA TRP A 132 -22.38 -10.70 10.57
C TRP A 132 -21.31 -11.60 9.90
N THR A 133 -20.80 -12.62 10.59
CA THR A 133 -19.83 -13.59 10.04
C THR A 133 -20.47 -14.65 9.14
N ARG A 134 -21.80 -14.71 9.11
CA ARG A 134 -22.62 -15.63 8.30
C ARG A 134 -23.58 -14.89 7.37
N GLN A 135 -23.40 -13.59 7.19
CA GLN A 135 -24.23 -12.74 6.37
C GLN A 135 -23.77 -12.76 4.90
N THR A 136 -24.71 -12.85 3.96
CA THR A 136 -24.49 -12.58 2.53
C THR A 136 -24.83 -11.13 2.18
N GLY A 137 -24.45 -10.66 0.99
CA GLY A 137 -24.62 -9.27 0.59
C GLY A 137 -23.55 -8.36 1.21
N LEU A 138 -23.97 -7.21 1.73
CA LEU A 138 -23.07 -6.15 2.20
C LEU A 138 -22.57 -6.41 3.62
N VAL A 139 -21.28 -6.67 3.79
CA VAL A 139 -20.67 -6.94 5.10
C VAL A 139 -19.49 -6.02 5.33
N VAL A 140 -19.49 -5.31 6.47
CA VAL A 140 -18.32 -4.57 6.95
C VAL A 140 -17.58 -5.39 8.00
N ARG A 141 -16.27 -5.51 7.84
CA ARG A 141 -15.36 -6.23 8.73
C ARG A 141 -14.20 -5.32 9.16
N GLY A 142 -13.47 -5.72 10.19
CA GLY A 142 -12.28 -5.03 10.67
C GLY A 142 -11.11 -5.98 10.91
N TYR A 143 -9.89 -5.42 10.93
CA TYR A 143 -8.67 -6.09 11.37
C TYR A 143 -7.74 -5.07 12.03
N VAL A 144 -6.75 -5.56 12.79
CA VAL A 144 -5.69 -4.70 13.36
C VAL A 144 -4.51 -4.73 12.42
N SER A 145 -4.09 -3.57 11.94
CA SER A 145 -2.94 -3.45 11.06
C SER A 145 -1.63 -3.53 11.84
N LYS A 146 -0.64 -4.26 11.32
CA LYS A 146 0.67 -4.46 11.97
C LYS A 146 1.53 -3.19 12.02
N ILE A 147 1.24 -2.20 11.17
CA ILE A 147 2.07 -1.01 11.00
C ILE A 147 2.09 -0.17 12.29
N ASP A 148 0.89 0.09 12.82
CA ASP A 148 0.67 1.05 13.90
C ASP A 148 -0.34 0.54 14.95
N ASN A 149 -0.73 -0.74 14.87
CA ASN A 149 -1.71 -1.39 15.75
C ASN A 149 -3.10 -0.74 15.75
N THR A 150 -3.43 0.03 14.70
CA THR A 150 -4.78 0.57 14.57
C THR A 150 -5.72 -0.40 13.87
N VAL A 151 -7.00 -0.36 14.28
CA VAL A 151 -8.04 -1.10 13.58
C VAL A 151 -8.39 -0.42 12.26
N GLN A 152 -8.50 -1.19 11.18
CA GLN A 152 -8.85 -0.72 9.85
C GLN A 152 -10.10 -1.45 9.32
N PRO A 153 -11.07 -0.74 8.71
CA PRO A 153 -12.26 -1.35 8.15
C PRO A 153 -12.03 -1.87 6.72
N TYR A 154 -12.80 -2.88 6.31
CA TYR A 154 -12.95 -3.25 4.90
C TYR A 154 -14.39 -3.67 4.62
N GLY A 155 -14.84 -3.45 3.38
CA GLY A 155 -16.17 -3.80 2.91
C GLY A 155 -16.14 -5.05 2.04
N LEU A 156 -17.20 -5.84 2.11
CA LEU A 156 -17.38 -7.04 1.30
C LEU A 156 -18.75 -7.03 0.63
N VAL A 157 -18.79 -7.54 -0.59
CA VAL A 157 -20.02 -8.04 -1.21
C VAL A 157 -19.90 -9.55 -1.27
N ILE A 158 -20.63 -10.25 -0.42
CA ILE A 158 -20.69 -11.72 -0.39
C ILE A 158 -21.83 -12.16 -1.33
N PRO A 159 -21.60 -13.07 -2.29
CA PRO A 159 -22.65 -13.48 -3.23
C PRO A 159 -23.74 -14.28 -2.51
N ASP A 160 -24.98 -14.23 -3.03
CA ASP A 160 -26.14 -14.82 -2.35
C ASP A 160 -26.06 -16.36 -2.25
N ASN A 161 -25.34 -16.99 -3.18
CA ASN A 161 -25.05 -18.42 -3.18
C ASN A 161 -23.76 -18.81 -2.45
N TYR A 162 -23.17 -17.89 -1.66
CA TYR A 162 -22.00 -18.20 -0.87
C TYR A 162 -22.34 -19.24 0.20
N THR A 163 -21.57 -20.32 0.25
CA THR A 163 -21.68 -21.35 1.27
C THR A 163 -20.58 -21.12 2.32
N PHE A 164 -20.93 -21.14 3.61
CA PHE A 164 -19.98 -20.89 4.69
C PHE A 164 -19.22 -22.15 5.16
N SER A 165 -19.73 -23.35 4.85
CA SER A 165 -19.09 -24.66 5.08
C SER A 165 -18.95 -25.47 3.78
N GLY A 166 -18.00 -26.39 3.72
CA GLY A 166 -17.68 -27.18 2.51
C GLY A 166 -16.38 -26.79 1.82
N LYS A 167 -16.15 -27.39 0.63
CA LYS A 167 -14.89 -27.29 -0.11
C LYS A 167 -14.85 -26.19 -1.18
N SER A 168 -16.01 -25.70 -1.64
CA SER A 168 -16.09 -24.71 -2.72
C SER A 168 -15.32 -23.44 -2.37
N ARG A 169 -14.46 -22.99 -3.28
CA ARG A 169 -13.75 -21.71 -3.23
C ARG A 169 -14.39 -20.73 -4.23
N TYR A 170 -14.30 -19.44 -3.93
CA TYR A 170 -14.96 -18.38 -4.70
C TYR A 170 -13.93 -17.42 -5.27
N ARG A 171 -14.22 -16.89 -6.46
CA ARG A 171 -13.49 -15.76 -7.04
C ARG A 171 -13.55 -14.56 -6.09
N CYS A 172 -12.46 -13.80 -6.03
CA CYS A 172 -12.39 -12.52 -5.32
C CYS A 172 -11.99 -11.39 -6.27
N ASP A 173 -12.79 -10.34 -6.35
CA ASP A 173 -12.42 -9.12 -7.07
C ASP A 173 -12.14 -8.01 -6.04
N LEU A 174 -10.91 -7.48 -6.04
CA LEU A 174 -10.57 -6.29 -5.27
C LEU A 174 -11.02 -5.06 -6.07
N TRP A 175 -11.75 -4.15 -5.44
CA TRP A 175 -12.18 -2.89 -6.01
C TRP A 175 -11.57 -1.70 -5.29
N PHE A 176 -10.62 -1.03 -5.93
CA PHE A 176 -10.01 0.19 -5.44
C PHE A 176 -10.91 1.40 -5.71
N HIS A 177 -11.24 2.17 -4.67
CA HIS A 177 -12.09 3.35 -4.78
C HIS A 177 -11.35 4.55 -5.41
N GLY A 178 -12.11 5.50 -5.95
CA GLY A 178 -11.58 6.77 -6.44
C GLY A 178 -11.17 7.72 -5.31
N ARG A 179 -10.58 8.86 -5.66
CA ARG A 179 -10.18 9.90 -4.70
C ARG A 179 -11.41 10.46 -3.97
N GLY A 180 -11.27 10.68 -2.67
CA GLY A 180 -12.29 11.34 -1.86
C GLY A 180 -11.66 12.01 -0.64
N GLU A 181 -11.47 13.32 -0.69
CA GLU A 181 -10.85 14.08 0.42
C GLU A 181 -11.73 14.15 1.69
N ARG A 182 -12.97 13.68 1.61
CA ARG A 182 -13.90 13.53 2.74
C ARG A 182 -14.08 12.06 3.17
N LEU A 183 -13.29 11.15 2.61
CA LEU A 183 -13.32 9.75 2.98
C LEU A 183 -12.75 9.59 4.38
N SER A 184 -13.61 9.41 5.37
CA SER A 184 -13.25 8.97 6.72
C SER A 184 -13.63 7.51 6.91
N GLU A 185 -13.16 6.88 7.99
CA GLU A 185 -13.57 5.52 8.38
C GLU A 185 -15.10 5.46 8.53
N GLY A 186 -15.71 6.50 9.11
CA GLY A 186 -17.17 6.58 9.26
C GLY A 186 -17.89 6.67 7.92
N ASN A 187 -17.41 7.52 7.00
CA ASN A 187 -18.00 7.64 5.67
C ASN A 187 -17.82 6.36 4.85
N PHE A 188 -16.67 5.70 4.96
CA PHE A 188 -16.39 4.41 4.33
C PHE A 188 -17.33 3.32 4.86
N ILE A 189 -17.36 3.09 6.18
CA ILE A 189 -18.21 2.07 6.81
C ILE A 189 -19.67 2.30 6.43
N ASN A 190 -20.16 3.55 6.57
CA ASN A 190 -21.52 3.89 6.19
C ASN A 190 -21.79 3.59 4.72
N GLN A 191 -20.89 3.96 3.79
CA GLN A 191 -21.09 3.68 2.37
C GLN A 191 -21.16 2.18 2.08
N ARG A 192 -20.28 1.38 2.70
CA ARG A 192 -20.21 -0.07 2.48
C ARG A 192 -21.42 -0.85 3.04
N GLN A 193 -22.23 -0.23 3.90
CA GLN A 193 -23.49 -0.80 4.37
C GLN A 193 -24.64 -0.71 3.37
N TYR A 194 -24.56 0.21 2.40
CA TYR A 194 -25.66 0.49 1.47
C TYR A 194 -25.27 0.38 -0.01
N SER A 195 -23.97 0.36 -0.33
CA SER A 195 -23.48 0.32 -1.71
C SER A 195 -22.75 -0.98 -2.01
N ARG A 196 -23.18 -1.68 -3.06
CA ARG A 196 -22.46 -2.84 -3.61
C ARG A 196 -21.23 -2.46 -4.44
N GLY A 197 -21.05 -1.16 -4.75
CA GLY A 197 -19.95 -0.67 -5.58
C GLY A 197 -20.21 -0.83 -7.09
N GLN A 198 -19.13 -0.73 -7.86
CA GLN A 198 -19.20 -0.60 -9.32
C GLN A 198 -19.45 -1.93 -10.05
N TYR A 199 -18.82 -3.01 -9.57
CA TYR A 199 -18.92 -4.35 -10.14
C TYR A 199 -19.33 -5.34 -9.05
N THR A 200 -20.22 -6.25 -9.42
CA THR A 200 -20.68 -7.36 -8.58
C THR A 200 -20.91 -8.58 -9.47
N PRO A 201 -19.83 -9.20 -9.99
CA PRO A 201 -19.98 -10.38 -10.83
C PRO A 201 -20.71 -11.49 -10.06
N ALA A 202 -21.36 -12.38 -10.80
CA ALA A 202 -21.98 -13.57 -10.19
C ALA A 202 -20.91 -14.42 -9.48
N ASP A 203 -21.31 -15.13 -8.43
CA ASP A 203 -20.49 -16.11 -7.72
C ASP A 203 -19.13 -15.58 -7.22
N THR A 204 -19.05 -14.27 -6.99
CA THR A 204 -17.80 -13.55 -6.70
C THR A 204 -17.92 -12.76 -5.41
N ILE A 205 -16.91 -12.88 -4.55
CA ILE A 205 -16.72 -11.97 -3.43
C ILE A 205 -16.07 -10.71 -3.96
N VAL A 206 -16.62 -9.53 -3.63
CA VAL A 206 -15.98 -8.26 -3.94
C VAL A 206 -15.41 -7.64 -2.68
N LEU A 207 -14.09 -7.49 -2.62
CA LEU A 207 -13.39 -6.83 -1.53
C LEU A 207 -13.20 -5.35 -1.85
N HIS A 208 -13.75 -4.49 -0.99
CA HIS A 208 -13.52 -3.05 -0.99
C HIS A 208 -12.55 -2.73 0.16
N PRO A 209 -11.24 -2.60 -0.10
CA PRO A 209 -10.30 -2.13 0.92
C PRO A 209 -10.56 -0.65 1.26
N TYR A 210 -10.20 -0.23 2.48
CA TYR A 210 -10.25 1.18 2.88
C TYR A 210 -9.09 1.97 2.30
N GLY A 211 -7.93 1.32 2.10
CA GLY A 211 -6.77 1.95 1.49
C GLY A 211 -6.12 3.03 2.33
N ARG A 212 -6.53 3.17 3.60
CA ARG A 212 -6.06 4.21 4.52
C ARG A 212 -6.10 5.61 3.89
N TYR A 213 -7.30 6.06 3.48
CA TYR A 213 -7.61 7.39 2.91
C TYR A 213 -7.40 7.52 1.38
N SER A 214 -7.16 8.74 0.91
CA SER A 214 -6.96 9.10 -0.50
C SER A 214 -5.48 9.25 -0.79
N ASN A 215 -4.73 8.14 -0.73
CA ASN A 215 -3.29 8.09 -1.02
C ASN A 215 -2.93 7.19 -2.22
N ALA A 216 -3.90 6.95 -3.12
CA ALA A 216 -3.81 5.99 -4.21
C ALA A 216 -3.33 4.59 -3.83
N PHE A 217 -3.58 4.15 -2.59
CA PHE A 217 -3.17 2.83 -2.10
C PHE A 217 -1.65 2.62 -2.16
N LYS A 218 -0.88 3.70 -1.97
CA LYS A 218 0.58 3.67 -1.83
C LYS A 218 0.97 3.54 -0.36
N PHE A 219 2.19 3.07 -0.09
CA PHE A 219 2.79 2.96 1.24
C PHE A 219 1.88 2.19 2.22
N ALA A 220 1.46 2.79 3.34
CA ALA A 220 0.55 2.11 4.27
C ALA A 220 -0.80 1.76 3.62
N GLY A 221 -1.26 2.51 2.61
CA GLY A 221 -2.44 2.16 1.82
C GLY A 221 -2.27 0.88 1.01
N GLU A 222 -1.04 0.59 0.54
CA GLU A 222 -0.71 -0.67 -0.14
C GLU A 222 -0.80 -1.84 0.84
N VAL A 223 -0.17 -1.67 2.00
CA VAL A 223 -0.18 -2.67 3.07
C VAL A 223 -1.60 -2.92 3.58
N ASP A 224 -2.45 -1.89 3.65
CA ASP A 224 -3.87 -2.01 4.01
C ASP A 224 -4.62 -2.94 3.07
N VAL A 225 -4.41 -2.82 1.75
CA VAL A 225 -5.02 -3.73 0.77
C VAL A 225 -4.60 -5.17 1.02
N LEU A 226 -3.30 -5.40 1.20
CA LEU A 226 -2.76 -6.73 1.40
C LEU A 226 -3.26 -7.34 2.73
N GLU A 227 -3.27 -6.57 3.81
CA GLU A 227 -3.81 -7.01 5.10
C GLU A 227 -5.32 -7.27 5.05
N ALA A 228 -6.09 -6.44 4.34
CA ALA A 228 -7.52 -6.65 4.12
C ALA A 228 -7.79 -7.92 3.28
N LEU A 229 -6.96 -8.20 2.28
CA LEU A 229 -7.05 -9.44 1.50
C LEU A 229 -6.73 -10.66 2.35
N GLU A 230 -5.65 -10.65 3.13
CA GLU A 230 -5.30 -11.75 4.03
C GLU A 230 -6.38 -11.97 5.09
N SER A 231 -6.88 -10.88 5.67
CA SER A 231 -8.03 -10.85 6.59
C SER A 231 -9.28 -11.48 5.96
N THR A 232 -9.51 -11.26 4.67
CA THR A 232 -10.61 -11.86 3.90
C THR A 232 -10.36 -13.35 3.67
N LYS A 233 -9.17 -13.75 3.21
CA LYS A 233 -8.78 -15.15 2.97
C LYS A 233 -8.87 -16.03 4.23
N GLN A 234 -8.57 -15.46 5.39
CA GLN A 234 -8.69 -16.16 6.67
C GLN A 234 -10.15 -16.45 7.07
N ARG A 235 -11.10 -15.64 6.60
CA ARG A 235 -12.50 -15.65 7.05
C ARG A 235 -13.49 -16.15 6.01
N TYR A 236 -13.11 -16.08 4.74
CA TYR A 236 -13.90 -16.48 3.59
C TYR A 236 -13.09 -17.39 2.67
N ARG A 237 -13.79 -18.26 1.97
CA ARG A 237 -13.19 -19.30 1.14
C ARG A 237 -12.88 -18.75 -0.24
N ILE A 238 -11.77 -18.04 -0.33
CA ILE A 238 -11.26 -17.50 -1.57
C ILE A 238 -10.48 -18.57 -2.33
N ASP A 239 -10.63 -18.56 -3.64
CA ASP A 239 -9.77 -19.28 -4.56
C ASP A 239 -8.56 -18.39 -4.90
N ASP A 240 -7.38 -18.80 -4.44
CA ASP A 240 -6.14 -18.04 -4.62
C ASP A 240 -5.73 -17.92 -6.10
N ASP A 241 -6.28 -18.76 -6.98
CA ASP A 241 -6.03 -18.67 -8.41
C ASP A 241 -7.05 -17.80 -9.14
N ARG A 242 -8.06 -17.28 -8.42
CA ARG A 242 -9.14 -16.44 -8.96
C ARG A 242 -9.30 -15.14 -8.15
N ILE A 243 -8.18 -14.48 -7.86
CA ILE A 243 -8.16 -13.12 -7.31
C ILE A 243 -7.85 -12.11 -8.43
N SER A 244 -8.65 -11.05 -8.58
CA SER A 244 -8.35 -9.93 -9.50
C SER A 244 -8.24 -8.59 -8.78
N VAL A 245 -7.57 -7.65 -9.43
CA VAL A 245 -7.51 -6.24 -9.00
C VAL A 245 -8.16 -5.34 -10.02
N ARG A 246 -8.96 -4.38 -9.54
CA ARG A 246 -9.77 -3.49 -10.38
C ARG A 246 -9.90 -2.14 -9.72
N GLY A 247 -10.08 -1.08 -10.52
CA GLY A 247 -10.39 0.23 -9.97
C GLY A 247 -10.62 1.29 -11.03
N PHE A 248 -11.08 2.47 -10.60
CA PHE A 248 -11.35 3.60 -11.48
C PHE A 248 -10.78 4.91 -10.89
N SER A 249 -10.27 5.82 -11.72
CA SER A 249 -9.65 7.09 -11.28
C SER A 249 -8.42 6.83 -10.40
N MET A 250 -8.33 7.41 -9.20
CA MET A 250 -7.32 7.03 -8.19
C MET A 250 -7.22 5.51 -7.97
N GLY A 251 -8.35 4.79 -7.98
CA GLY A 251 -8.34 3.33 -7.88
C GLY A 251 -7.84 2.63 -9.15
N GLY A 252 -7.95 3.29 -10.30
CA GLY A 252 -7.34 2.83 -11.56
C GLY A 252 -5.82 2.92 -11.50
N ALA A 253 -5.29 3.97 -10.86
CA ALA A 253 -3.86 4.11 -10.61
C ALA A 253 -3.33 3.03 -9.67
N ALA A 254 -4.04 2.76 -8.57
CA ALA A 254 -3.75 1.63 -7.69
C ALA A 254 -3.80 0.29 -8.45
N CYS A 255 -4.76 0.12 -9.35
CA CYS A 255 -4.84 -1.10 -10.16
C CYS A 255 -3.62 -1.27 -11.07
N TRP A 256 -3.11 -0.20 -11.69
CA TRP A 256 -1.86 -0.26 -12.45
C TRP A 256 -0.69 -0.70 -11.56
N GLN A 257 -0.49 -0.03 -10.41
CA GLN A 257 0.56 -0.34 -9.44
C GLN A 257 0.52 -1.81 -9.00
N PHE A 258 -0.63 -2.29 -8.56
CA PHE A 258 -0.77 -3.67 -8.09
C PHE A 258 -0.56 -4.67 -9.23
N ALA A 259 -1.00 -4.34 -10.45
CA ALA A 259 -0.81 -5.22 -11.61
C ALA A 259 0.66 -5.40 -11.96
N VAL A 260 1.49 -4.36 -11.88
CA VAL A 260 2.92 -4.45 -12.24
C VAL A 260 3.80 -4.95 -11.11
N HIS A 261 3.48 -4.66 -9.85
CA HIS A 261 4.29 -5.06 -8.68
C HIS A 261 3.96 -6.47 -8.15
N TYR A 262 2.74 -6.95 -8.36
CA TYR A 262 2.25 -8.22 -7.84
C TYR A 262 1.60 -9.08 -8.94
N ALA A 263 2.14 -9.02 -10.16
CA ALA A 263 1.53 -9.65 -11.33
C ALA A 263 1.28 -11.16 -11.15
N ASP A 264 2.06 -11.85 -10.31
CA ASP A 264 1.92 -13.27 -9.99
C ASP A 264 0.75 -13.61 -9.05
N ARG A 265 0.10 -12.61 -8.46
CA ARG A 265 -1.00 -12.78 -7.49
C ARG A 265 -2.39 -12.69 -8.12
N TRP A 266 -2.49 -12.20 -9.35
CA TRP A 266 -3.77 -11.89 -9.98
C TRP A 266 -4.02 -12.76 -11.21
N PHE A 267 -5.24 -13.24 -11.38
CA PHE A 267 -5.62 -13.85 -12.67
C PHE A 267 -5.87 -12.80 -13.75
N ALA A 268 -6.21 -11.56 -13.34
CA ALA A 268 -6.43 -10.43 -14.23
C ALA A 268 -6.38 -9.10 -13.48
N ALA A 269 -6.08 -8.03 -14.21
CA ALA A 269 -6.17 -6.63 -13.77
C ALA A 269 -7.11 -5.81 -14.68
N ASN A 270 -7.88 -4.91 -14.08
CA ASN A 270 -8.76 -3.98 -14.80
C ASN A 270 -8.59 -2.52 -14.32
N PRO A 271 -7.51 -1.86 -14.75
CA PRO A 271 -7.28 -0.44 -14.46
C PRO A 271 -8.17 0.45 -15.34
N GLY A 272 -8.91 1.37 -14.71
CA GLY A 272 -9.80 2.29 -15.40
C GLY A 272 -9.42 3.76 -15.18
N ALA A 273 -9.06 4.47 -16.25
CA ALA A 273 -8.85 5.92 -16.28
C ALA A 273 -8.15 6.50 -15.03
N GLY A 274 -7.01 5.93 -14.65
CA GLY A 274 -6.18 6.38 -13.54
C GLY A 274 -4.74 6.52 -13.98
N PHE A 275 -3.99 7.44 -13.36
CA PHE A 275 -2.58 7.70 -13.68
C PHE A 275 -1.71 6.44 -13.55
N SER A 276 -0.70 6.33 -14.41
CA SER A 276 0.27 5.21 -14.41
C SER A 276 1.69 5.68 -14.13
N GLU A 277 1.94 6.99 -14.22
CA GLU A 277 3.23 7.62 -13.94
C GLU A 277 3.03 9.05 -13.40
N THR A 278 4.10 9.61 -12.83
CA THR A 278 4.09 10.92 -12.17
C THR A 278 4.29 12.09 -13.15
N PRO A 279 5.35 12.13 -13.99
CA PRO A 279 5.75 13.36 -14.66
C PRO A 279 4.80 13.86 -15.75
N LEU A 280 4.37 12.98 -16.65
CA LEU A 280 3.50 13.32 -17.77
C LEU A 280 2.06 13.49 -17.31
N PHE A 281 1.60 12.72 -16.32
CA PHE A 281 0.29 12.94 -15.69
C PHE A 281 0.19 14.35 -15.09
N LEU A 282 1.16 14.78 -14.28
CA LEU A 282 1.16 16.13 -13.70
C LEU A 282 1.28 17.22 -14.77
N LYS A 283 2.04 16.97 -15.85
CA LYS A 283 2.11 17.89 -16.99
C LYS A 283 0.77 18.02 -17.73
N VAL A 284 0.08 16.92 -18.00
CA VAL A 284 -1.16 16.92 -18.80
C VAL A 284 -2.35 17.37 -17.96
N PHE A 285 -2.47 16.85 -16.74
CA PHE A 285 -3.62 17.07 -15.88
C PHE A 285 -3.50 18.33 -15.04
N GLN A 286 -2.35 18.55 -14.39
CA GLN A 286 -2.12 19.75 -13.56
C GLN A 286 -1.54 20.93 -14.34
N LYS A 287 -1.09 20.74 -15.58
CA LYS A 287 -0.31 21.75 -16.34
C LYS A 287 0.92 22.21 -15.56
N GLU A 288 1.49 21.31 -14.75
CA GLU A 288 2.63 21.59 -13.88
C GLU A 288 3.94 21.43 -14.66
N THR A 289 4.90 22.33 -14.39
CA THR A 289 6.30 22.16 -14.82
C THR A 289 7.13 21.69 -13.64
N LEU A 290 7.45 20.40 -13.63
CA LEU A 290 8.22 19.80 -12.54
C LEU A 290 9.69 20.21 -12.61
N LYS A 291 10.30 20.43 -11.44
CA LYS A 291 11.75 20.65 -11.26
C LYS A 291 12.33 19.65 -10.25
N PRO A 292 12.25 18.35 -10.54
CA PRO A 292 12.73 17.33 -9.61
C PRO A 292 14.26 17.38 -9.53
N THR A 293 14.77 17.08 -8.36
CA THR A 293 16.15 16.66 -8.14
C THR A 293 16.45 15.34 -8.88
N TRP A 294 17.73 15.01 -9.01
CA TRP A 294 18.14 13.78 -9.70
C TRP A 294 17.66 12.52 -8.96
N TYR A 295 17.59 12.55 -7.62
CA TYR A 295 17.14 11.42 -6.81
C TYR A 295 15.62 11.28 -6.82
N GLU A 296 14.84 12.37 -6.84
CA GLU A 296 13.37 12.28 -6.98
C GLU A 296 12.98 11.56 -8.28
N LYS A 297 13.71 11.82 -9.38
CA LYS A 297 13.51 11.08 -10.64
C LYS A 297 13.72 9.57 -10.51
N LYS A 298 14.69 9.15 -9.69
CA LYS A 298 14.92 7.73 -9.38
C LYS A 298 13.77 7.20 -8.51
N LEU A 299 13.39 7.93 -7.47
CA LEU A 299 12.37 7.53 -6.49
C LEU A 299 10.97 7.35 -7.10
N TRP A 300 10.65 8.05 -8.20
CA TRP A 300 9.42 7.81 -8.96
C TRP A 300 9.27 6.36 -9.43
N GLN A 301 10.37 5.65 -9.70
CA GLN A 301 10.35 4.23 -10.08
C GLN A 301 9.85 3.31 -8.96
N LEU A 302 9.57 3.81 -7.76
CA LEU A 302 8.84 3.01 -6.77
C LEU A 302 7.38 2.76 -7.19
N TYR A 303 6.75 3.67 -7.95
CA TYR A 303 5.33 3.57 -8.31
C TYR A 303 5.00 3.87 -9.79
N ASP A 304 5.93 4.45 -10.56
CA ASP A 304 5.73 4.69 -11.99
C ASP A 304 5.73 3.35 -12.76
N CYS A 305 4.55 2.94 -13.19
CA CYS A 305 4.28 1.63 -13.79
C CYS A 305 4.96 1.35 -15.15
N PRO A 306 5.26 2.34 -16.02
CA PRO A 306 5.87 2.08 -17.32
C PRO A 306 7.21 1.35 -17.24
N GLY A 307 8.01 1.58 -16.20
CA GLY A 307 9.28 0.88 -15.97
C GLY A 307 9.12 -0.62 -15.73
N TYR A 308 7.94 -1.07 -15.32
CA TYR A 308 7.63 -2.46 -14.97
C TYR A 308 6.73 -3.15 -16.00
N ALA A 309 6.51 -2.56 -17.17
CA ALA A 309 5.50 -3.03 -18.13
C ALA A 309 5.63 -4.51 -18.52
N LEU A 310 6.86 -5.05 -18.58
CA LEU A 310 7.11 -6.47 -18.89
C LEU A 310 6.49 -7.44 -17.86
N ASN A 311 6.33 -7.01 -16.61
CA ASN A 311 5.67 -7.82 -15.56
C ASN A 311 4.19 -8.12 -15.90
N LEU A 312 3.55 -7.34 -16.79
CA LEU A 312 2.19 -7.63 -17.23
C LEU A 312 2.11 -8.85 -18.17
N TYR A 313 3.24 -9.44 -18.57
CA TYR A 313 3.24 -10.78 -19.17
C TYR A 313 2.61 -11.81 -18.23
N GLN A 314 2.79 -11.68 -16.91
CA GLN A 314 2.24 -12.61 -15.93
C GLN A 314 0.78 -12.31 -15.54
N CYS A 315 0.29 -11.10 -15.82
CA CYS A 315 -1.03 -10.65 -15.41
C CYS A 315 -1.84 -10.10 -16.61
N PRO A 316 -2.80 -10.88 -17.15
CA PRO A 316 -3.72 -10.40 -18.16
C PRO A 316 -4.38 -9.08 -17.76
N THR A 317 -4.23 -8.05 -18.60
CA THR A 317 -4.66 -6.69 -18.26
C THR A 317 -5.67 -6.16 -19.28
N ILE A 318 -6.81 -5.66 -18.77
CA ILE A 318 -7.88 -5.05 -19.56
C ILE A 318 -8.02 -3.61 -19.11
N ALA A 319 -7.40 -2.68 -19.84
CA ALA A 319 -7.51 -1.26 -19.55
C ALA A 319 -8.86 -0.69 -19.99
N TYR A 320 -9.36 0.32 -19.28
CA TYR A 320 -10.55 1.07 -19.67
C TYR A 320 -10.31 2.57 -19.63
N SER A 321 -10.84 3.30 -20.61
CA SER A 321 -10.94 4.77 -20.56
C SER A 321 -12.21 5.25 -21.25
N GLY A 322 -12.75 6.39 -20.79
CA GLY A 322 -13.69 7.15 -21.60
C GLY A 322 -12.95 7.81 -22.76
N GLU A 323 -13.56 7.84 -23.95
CA GLU A 323 -12.97 8.47 -25.14
C GLU A 323 -12.59 9.95 -24.93
N LEU A 324 -13.39 10.67 -24.14
CA LEU A 324 -13.24 12.10 -23.86
C LEU A 324 -12.60 12.38 -22.49
N ASP A 325 -12.09 11.35 -21.83
CA ASP A 325 -11.44 11.48 -20.53
C ASP A 325 -9.97 11.88 -20.70
N SER A 326 -9.55 13.00 -20.08
CA SER A 326 -8.15 13.42 -20.13
C SER A 326 -7.20 12.44 -19.45
N GLN A 327 -7.70 11.61 -18.51
CA GLN A 327 -6.90 10.56 -17.87
C GLN A 327 -6.70 9.32 -18.75
N LYS A 328 -7.30 9.27 -19.97
CA LYS A 328 -6.96 8.26 -20.98
C LYS A 328 -5.45 8.25 -21.28
N GLN A 329 -4.79 9.41 -21.16
CA GLN A 329 -3.35 9.55 -21.33
C GLN A 329 -2.54 8.50 -20.55
N ALA A 330 -2.96 8.12 -19.35
CA ALA A 330 -2.23 7.14 -18.56
C ALA A 330 -2.24 5.73 -19.18
N ALA A 331 -3.36 5.35 -19.80
CA ALA A 331 -3.45 4.11 -20.57
C ALA A 331 -2.62 4.22 -21.86
N ASP A 332 -2.60 5.38 -22.52
CA ASP A 332 -1.78 5.59 -23.72
C ASP A 332 -0.27 5.43 -23.42
N VAL A 333 0.19 5.94 -22.28
CA VAL A 333 1.58 5.70 -21.82
C VAL A 333 1.85 4.22 -21.57
N MET A 334 0.91 3.50 -20.94
CA MET A 334 1.07 2.07 -20.72
C MET A 334 1.03 1.26 -22.02
N GLU A 335 0.22 1.67 -23.00
CA GLU A 335 0.19 1.07 -24.32
C GLU A 335 1.54 1.22 -25.03
N GLU A 336 2.14 2.42 -24.98
CA GLU A 336 3.49 2.65 -25.52
C GLU A 336 4.56 1.82 -24.80
N ALA A 337 4.48 1.70 -23.48
CA ALA A 337 5.42 0.92 -22.68
C ALA A 337 5.28 -0.59 -22.97
N LEU A 338 4.05 -1.10 -23.04
CA LEU A 338 3.77 -2.50 -23.35
C LEU A 338 4.19 -2.87 -24.77
N LYS A 339 3.98 -1.97 -25.73
CA LYS A 339 4.43 -2.17 -27.12
C LYS A 339 5.95 -2.35 -27.23
N LYS A 340 6.75 -1.65 -26.42
CA LYS A 340 8.23 -1.81 -26.40
C LYS A 340 8.68 -3.20 -25.97
N VAL A 341 7.85 -3.90 -25.19
CA VAL A 341 8.10 -5.26 -24.72
C VAL A 341 7.27 -6.32 -25.46
N GLY A 342 6.63 -5.93 -26.57
CA GLY A 342 5.90 -6.84 -27.45
C GLY A 342 4.52 -7.28 -26.93
N ILE A 343 3.91 -6.50 -26.05
CA ILE A 343 2.56 -6.76 -25.54
C ILE A 343 1.58 -5.73 -26.13
N ASP A 344 0.59 -6.21 -26.88
CA ASP A 344 -0.53 -5.37 -27.32
C ASP A 344 -1.56 -5.25 -26.19
N MET A 345 -1.84 -4.03 -25.76
CA MET A 345 -2.75 -3.79 -24.65
C MET A 345 -4.21 -3.91 -25.10
N VAL A 346 -5.02 -4.66 -24.35
CA VAL A 346 -6.48 -4.62 -24.52
C VAL A 346 -7.03 -3.36 -23.88
N HIS A 347 -7.23 -2.31 -24.68
CA HIS A 347 -7.80 -1.03 -24.23
C HIS A 347 -9.25 -0.89 -24.68
N ILE A 348 -10.18 -0.96 -23.73
CA ILE A 348 -11.60 -0.75 -23.99
C ILE A 348 -11.91 0.74 -23.87
N ILE A 349 -12.35 1.34 -24.98
CA ILE A 349 -12.76 2.75 -25.04
C ILE A 349 -14.28 2.86 -24.91
N GLY A 350 -14.73 3.67 -23.96
CA GLY A 350 -16.12 4.08 -23.83
C GLY A 350 -16.45 5.22 -24.80
N PRO A 351 -17.26 4.99 -25.85
CA PRO A 351 -17.52 6.01 -26.86
C PRO A 351 -18.23 7.23 -26.26
N LYS A 352 -17.79 8.43 -26.63
CA LYS A 352 -18.30 9.74 -26.17
C LYS A 352 -18.34 9.90 -24.64
N MET A 353 -17.60 9.08 -23.91
CA MET A 353 -17.64 9.04 -22.45
C MET A 353 -16.49 9.86 -21.86
N GLY A 354 -16.79 10.68 -20.86
CA GLY A 354 -15.78 11.35 -20.03
C GLY A 354 -15.30 10.45 -18.88
N HIS A 355 -15.06 11.03 -17.71
CA HIS A 355 -14.52 10.35 -16.53
C HIS A 355 -15.53 9.45 -15.79
N ARG A 356 -16.10 8.46 -16.49
CA ARG A 356 -17.03 7.43 -15.98
C ARG A 356 -16.92 6.14 -16.79
N ILE A 357 -17.43 5.04 -16.25
CA ILE A 357 -17.51 3.76 -16.95
C ILE A 357 -18.77 3.72 -17.83
N HIS A 358 -18.57 3.56 -19.14
CA HIS A 358 -19.63 3.39 -20.13
C HIS A 358 -20.31 2.03 -19.96
N ILE A 359 -21.64 1.99 -20.05
CA ILE A 359 -22.43 0.80 -19.67
C ILE A 359 -22.18 -0.41 -20.58
N ASP A 360 -21.97 -0.20 -21.89
CA ASP A 360 -21.67 -1.32 -22.79
C ASP A 360 -20.22 -1.79 -22.65
N SER A 361 -19.30 -0.85 -22.43
CA SER A 361 -17.90 -1.18 -22.13
C SER A 361 -17.80 -1.99 -20.86
N LYS A 362 -18.63 -1.68 -19.85
CA LYS A 362 -18.77 -2.47 -18.62
C LYS A 362 -19.11 -3.94 -18.92
N ARG A 363 -20.04 -4.20 -19.84
CA ARG A 363 -20.44 -5.57 -20.23
C ARG A 363 -19.29 -6.32 -20.92
N ILE A 364 -18.55 -5.64 -21.78
CA ILE A 364 -17.38 -6.21 -22.47
C ILE A 364 -16.27 -6.54 -21.47
N ILE A 365 -16.01 -5.64 -20.51
CA ILE A 365 -15.05 -5.86 -19.43
C ILE A 365 -15.44 -7.11 -18.63
N GLU A 366 -16.69 -7.20 -18.16
CA GLU A 366 -17.16 -8.35 -17.36
C GLU A 366 -17.04 -9.66 -18.14
N ALA A 367 -17.46 -9.69 -19.40
CA ALA A 367 -17.36 -10.90 -20.22
C ALA A 367 -15.91 -11.39 -20.37
N LYS A 368 -14.95 -10.47 -20.52
CA LYS A 368 -13.52 -10.82 -20.59
C LYS A 368 -12.97 -11.26 -19.23
N MET A 369 -13.31 -10.56 -18.14
CA MET A 369 -12.92 -10.95 -16.78
C MET A 369 -13.45 -12.34 -16.43
N ASP A 370 -14.71 -12.64 -16.75
CA ASP A 370 -15.33 -13.95 -16.52
C ASP A 370 -14.66 -15.04 -17.36
N SER A 371 -14.25 -14.72 -18.59
CA SER A 371 -13.49 -15.65 -19.42
C SER A 371 -12.12 -15.97 -18.83
N LEU A 372 -11.40 -14.96 -18.33
CA LEU A 372 -10.09 -15.14 -17.69
C LEU A 372 -10.22 -15.92 -16.37
N ALA A 373 -11.26 -15.65 -15.59
CA ALA A 373 -11.52 -16.33 -14.31
C ALA A 373 -11.77 -17.85 -14.47
N LYS A 374 -12.22 -18.32 -15.65
CA LYS A 374 -12.35 -19.76 -15.92
C LYS A 374 -11.00 -20.47 -15.83
N VAL A 375 -9.96 -19.83 -16.37
CA VAL A 375 -8.58 -20.34 -16.37
C VAL A 375 -7.90 -20.09 -15.02
N GLY A 376 -8.07 -18.89 -14.46
CA GLY A 376 -7.33 -18.46 -13.27
C GLY A 376 -5.88 -18.09 -13.58
N ARG A 377 -5.12 -17.72 -12.56
CA ARG A 377 -3.68 -17.43 -12.70
C ARG A 377 -2.89 -18.73 -12.87
N GLN A 378 -1.73 -18.66 -13.51
CA GLN A 378 -0.81 -19.80 -13.59
C GLN A 378 0.10 -19.82 -12.36
N THR A 379 0.09 -20.93 -11.61
CA THR A 379 0.98 -21.08 -10.43
C THR A 379 2.43 -21.30 -10.84
N ILE A 380 2.66 -22.20 -11.81
CA ILE A 380 3.99 -22.52 -12.36
C ILE A 380 3.99 -22.23 -13.87
N PRO A 381 4.07 -20.94 -14.28
CA PRO A 381 4.19 -20.59 -15.68
C PRO A 381 5.53 -21.06 -16.24
N HIS A 382 5.54 -21.47 -17.51
CA HIS A 382 6.76 -21.91 -18.20
C HIS A 382 7.78 -20.79 -18.39
N THR A 383 7.32 -19.53 -18.51
CA THR A 383 8.16 -18.35 -18.66
C THR A 383 7.82 -17.35 -17.56
N VAL A 384 8.84 -16.83 -16.90
CA VAL A 384 8.75 -15.77 -15.90
C VAL A 384 9.64 -14.63 -16.34
N HIS A 385 9.08 -13.43 -16.32
CA HIS A 385 9.81 -12.17 -16.44
C HIS A 385 9.62 -11.45 -15.10
N LEU A 386 10.71 -11.02 -14.48
CA LEU A 386 10.68 -10.21 -13.28
C LEU A 386 11.52 -8.97 -13.54
N VAL A 387 10.86 -7.81 -13.62
CA VAL A 387 11.50 -6.49 -13.62
C VAL A 387 11.30 -5.83 -12.26
N ALA A 388 12.37 -5.27 -11.71
CA ALA A 388 12.33 -4.51 -10.47
C ALA A 388 13.37 -3.38 -10.45
N TYR A 389 13.07 -2.25 -9.80
CA TYR A 389 14.07 -1.20 -9.52
C TYR A 389 14.55 -1.22 -8.08
N THR A 390 13.83 -1.89 -7.18
CA THR A 390 14.22 -2.05 -5.78
C THR A 390 13.87 -3.46 -5.32
N LEU A 391 14.46 -3.91 -4.22
CA LEU A 391 14.11 -5.19 -3.61
C LEU A 391 12.74 -5.19 -2.92
N LYS A 392 11.95 -4.11 -3.00
CA LYS A 392 10.60 -4.07 -2.43
C LYS A 392 9.63 -5.02 -3.14
N TYR A 393 9.69 -5.09 -4.47
CA TYR A 393 8.80 -5.90 -5.30
C TYR A 393 9.61 -6.98 -6.02
N ASN A 394 10.17 -7.91 -5.23
CA ASN A 394 11.26 -8.78 -5.66
C ASN A 394 10.84 -10.18 -6.09
N ARG A 395 9.56 -10.45 -6.34
CA ARG A 395 9.08 -11.80 -6.62
C ARG A 395 8.13 -11.84 -7.81
N MET A 396 8.31 -12.86 -8.65
CA MET A 396 7.37 -13.25 -9.67
C MET A 396 7.26 -14.77 -9.73
N ASN A 397 6.10 -15.32 -9.35
CA ASN A 397 5.82 -16.76 -9.38
C ASN A 397 6.89 -17.58 -8.61
N TRP A 398 7.64 -18.42 -9.32
CA TRP A 398 8.68 -19.29 -8.77
C TRP A 398 10.08 -18.65 -8.76
N VAL A 399 10.20 -17.36 -9.10
CA VAL A 399 11.45 -16.59 -9.11
C VAL A 399 11.40 -15.47 -8.06
N THR A 400 12.46 -15.35 -7.28
CA THR A 400 12.69 -14.25 -6.33
C THR A 400 14.04 -13.60 -6.64
N LEU A 401 14.06 -12.28 -6.82
CA LEU A 401 15.26 -11.46 -6.86
C LEU A 401 15.75 -11.24 -5.42
N ASP A 402 16.93 -11.73 -5.08
CA ASP A 402 17.45 -11.65 -3.71
C ASP A 402 18.37 -10.45 -3.50
N SER A 403 19.14 -10.06 -4.53
CA SER A 403 20.04 -8.90 -4.51
C SER A 403 20.33 -8.34 -5.91
N MET A 404 20.60 -7.03 -5.98
CA MET A 404 20.87 -6.28 -7.21
C MET A 404 22.33 -5.81 -7.27
N GLU A 405 22.83 -5.40 -8.45
CA GLU A 405 24.13 -4.72 -8.56
C GLU A 405 24.01 -3.26 -8.11
N GLU A 406 22.93 -2.58 -8.51
CA GLU A 406 22.57 -1.24 -8.06
C GLU A 406 21.04 -1.06 -7.98
N GLU A 407 20.52 -0.67 -6.81
CA GLU A 407 19.13 -0.26 -6.68
C GLU A 407 18.85 1.05 -7.43
N TRP A 408 17.60 1.22 -7.86
CA TRP A 408 17.10 2.31 -8.72
C TRP A 408 17.63 2.32 -10.14
N LYS A 409 18.36 1.27 -10.54
CA LYS A 409 18.55 0.85 -11.92
C LYS A 409 17.64 -0.35 -12.18
N GLN A 410 17.16 -0.50 -13.41
CA GLN A 410 16.29 -1.63 -13.76
C GLN A 410 17.08 -2.94 -13.58
N GLY A 411 16.56 -3.85 -12.77
CA GLY A 411 16.98 -5.24 -12.71
C GLY A 411 15.97 -6.13 -13.40
N GLN A 412 16.45 -7.19 -14.05
CA GLN A 412 15.61 -8.12 -14.80
C GLN A 412 16.08 -9.57 -14.64
N ILE A 413 15.12 -10.48 -14.44
CA ILE A 413 15.34 -11.92 -14.52
C ILE A 413 14.33 -12.50 -15.52
N ASP A 414 14.84 -13.09 -16.60
CA ASP A 414 14.06 -13.85 -17.57
C ASP A 414 14.32 -15.34 -17.37
N ALA A 415 13.35 -16.09 -16.85
CA ALA A 415 13.49 -17.49 -16.55
C ALA A 415 12.49 -18.35 -17.35
N ARG A 416 12.96 -19.46 -17.93
CA ARG A 416 12.13 -20.36 -18.73
C ARG A 416 12.38 -21.82 -18.42
N LEU A 417 11.32 -22.54 -18.08
CA LEU A 417 11.30 -24.00 -17.99
C LEU A 417 11.34 -24.58 -19.41
N VAL A 418 12.33 -25.43 -19.68
CA VAL A 418 12.53 -26.09 -20.99
C VAL A 418 12.59 -27.62 -20.80
N PRO A 419 12.35 -28.40 -21.87
CA PRO A 419 12.35 -29.86 -21.77
C PRO A 419 13.65 -30.46 -21.22
N ASN A 420 13.59 -31.70 -20.75
CA ASN A 420 14.72 -32.50 -20.27
C ASN A 420 15.34 -32.02 -18.95
N ASN A 421 14.52 -31.64 -17.96
CA ASN A 421 14.96 -31.11 -16.65
C ASN A 421 15.87 -29.90 -16.80
N ARG A 422 15.46 -28.90 -17.59
CA ARG A 422 16.29 -27.73 -17.86
C ARG A 422 15.56 -26.42 -17.53
N VAL A 423 16.31 -25.42 -17.10
CA VAL A 423 15.84 -24.03 -16.95
C VAL A 423 16.83 -23.12 -17.67
N LYS A 424 16.34 -22.15 -18.44
CA LYS A 424 17.16 -21.08 -19.02
C LYS A 424 16.90 -19.79 -18.30
N ILE A 425 17.96 -19.07 -17.92
CA ILE A 425 17.88 -17.84 -17.16
C ILE A 425 18.81 -16.81 -17.80
N LYS A 426 18.31 -15.59 -17.97
CA LYS A 426 19.11 -14.40 -18.27
C LYS A 426 18.88 -13.36 -17.19
N THR A 427 19.93 -12.65 -16.84
CA THR A 427 19.88 -11.61 -15.82
C THR A 427 20.47 -10.29 -16.30
N GLU A 428 19.97 -9.19 -15.74
CA GLU A 428 20.52 -7.83 -15.87
C GLU A 428 20.42 -7.14 -14.50
N ASN A 429 21.52 -6.52 -14.05
CA ASN A 429 21.60 -5.82 -12.75
C ASN A 429 21.15 -6.71 -11.56
N VAL A 430 21.53 -7.99 -11.58
CA VAL A 430 21.18 -8.99 -10.55
C VAL A 430 22.47 -9.61 -10.00
N THR A 431 22.57 -9.68 -8.68
CA THR A 431 23.68 -10.34 -7.98
C THR A 431 23.24 -11.59 -7.21
N GLY A 432 21.94 -11.82 -7.05
CA GLY A 432 21.42 -12.99 -6.36
C GLY A 432 19.95 -13.22 -6.65
N PHE A 433 19.56 -14.48 -6.77
CA PHE A 433 18.17 -14.87 -6.97
C PHE A 433 17.89 -16.30 -6.50
N THR A 434 16.62 -16.58 -6.23
CA THR A 434 16.12 -17.87 -5.78
C THR A 434 15.02 -18.38 -6.71
N LEU A 435 15.10 -19.66 -7.03
CA LEU A 435 14.06 -20.43 -7.71
C LEU A 435 13.39 -21.32 -6.68
N LYS A 436 12.07 -21.20 -6.51
CA LYS A 436 11.33 -21.99 -5.52
C LYS A 436 9.97 -22.45 -6.04
N MET A 437 9.74 -23.75 -5.92
CA MET A 437 8.48 -24.44 -6.19
C MET A 437 8.12 -25.26 -4.93
N ASN A 438 6.90 -25.10 -4.43
CA ASN A 438 6.40 -25.81 -3.25
C ASN A 438 6.12 -27.29 -3.57
N ALA A 439 5.75 -28.06 -2.53
CA ALA A 439 5.36 -29.45 -2.68
C ALA A 439 4.26 -29.60 -3.74
N GLY A 440 4.44 -30.56 -4.66
CA GLY A 440 3.53 -30.84 -5.76
C GLY A 440 3.67 -29.94 -6.99
N GLU A 441 4.45 -28.86 -6.93
CA GLU A 441 4.51 -27.85 -7.99
C GLU A 441 5.59 -28.12 -9.04
N SER A 442 6.72 -28.75 -8.68
CA SER A 442 7.83 -28.90 -9.62
C SER A 442 7.49 -29.85 -10.78
N PRO A 443 7.71 -29.44 -12.04
CA PRO A 443 7.45 -30.27 -13.21
C PRO A 443 8.62 -31.16 -13.62
N PHE A 444 9.75 -31.14 -12.90
CA PHE A 444 10.94 -31.91 -13.29
C PHE A 444 10.86 -33.37 -12.87
N ASP A 445 11.59 -34.21 -13.59
CA ASP A 445 11.83 -35.60 -13.20
C ASP A 445 12.74 -35.67 -11.96
N MET A 446 12.20 -36.09 -10.82
CA MET A 446 12.91 -36.16 -9.54
C MET A 446 14.07 -37.17 -9.49
N THR A 447 14.16 -38.07 -10.47
CA THR A 447 15.24 -39.08 -10.52
C THR A 447 16.53 -38.55 -11.14
N ARG A 448 16.50 -37.32 -11.65
CA ARG A 448 17.62 -36.69 -12.37
C ARG A 448 17.90 -35.30 -11.82
N PRO A 449 19.16 -34.83 -11.92
CA PRO A 449 19.46 -33.43 -11.65
C PRO A 449 18.71 -32.49 -12.60
N VAL A 450 18.64 -31.21 -12.24
CA VAL A 450 18.17 -30.13 -13.11
C VAL A 450 19.38 -29.39 -13.66
N MET A 451 19.36 -29.06 -14.95
CA MET A 451 20.40 -28.23 -15.58
C MET A 451 19.89 -26.80 -15.73
N ILE A 452 20.62 -25.84 -15.16
CA ILE A 452 20.35 -24.41 -15.29
C ILE A 452 21.33 -23.82 -16.29
N GLN A 453 20.83 -23.24 -17.38
CA GLN A 453 21.62 -22.40 -18.27
C GLN A 453 21.42 -20.94 -17.84
N LEU A 454 22.38 -20.39 -17.10
CA LEU A 454 22.33 -19.04 -16.53
C LEU A 454 23.39 -18.17 -17.21
N ASP A 455 22.94 -17.11 -17.90
CA ASP A 455 23.78 -16.16 -18.64
C ASP A 455 24.76 -16.83 -19.62
N GLY A 456 24.34 -17.96 -20.19
CA GLY A 456 25.12 -18.75 -21.15
C GLY A 456 25.93 -19.90 -20.53
N THR A 457 26.11 -19.92 -19.22
CA THR A 457 26.85 -20.97 -18.49
C THR A 457 25.91 -22.05 -17.96
N GLU A 458 26.33 -23.31 -17.99
CA GLU A 458 25.53 -24.44 -17.47
C GLU A 458 25.93 -24.81 -16.04
N TYR A 459 24.92 -25.01 -15.19
CA TYR A 459 25.05 -25.47 -13.81
C TYR A 459 24.18 -26.71 -13.61
N GLN A 460 24.74 -27.76 -13.02
CA GLN A 460 23.98 -28.93 -12.59
C GLN A 460 23.59 -28.74 -11.13
N VAL A 461 22.29 -28.80 -10.83
CA VAL A 461 21.76 -28.63 -9.48
C VAL A 461 20.90 -29.84 -9.07
N PRO A 462 20.67 -30.07 -7.77
CA PRO A 462 19.81 -31.16 -7.32
C PRO A 462 18.43 -31.13 -7.96
N GLY A 463 17.88 -32.31 -8.23
CA GLY A 463 16.50 -32.47 -8.66
C GLY A 463 15.50 -32.16 -7.54
N PRO A 464 14.19 -32.12 -7.85
CA PRO A 464 13.14 -31.99 -6.84
C PRO A 464 13.21 -33.09 -5.77
N LEU A 465 12.72 -32.77 -4.57
CA LEU A 465 12.53 -33.75 -3.51
C LEU A 465 11.35 -34.69 -3.84
N SER A 466 11.17 -35.75 -3.04
CA SER A 466 10.13 -36.78 -3.28
C SER A 466 8.70 -36.25 -3.24
N ASP A 467 8.46 -35.11 -2.58
CA ASP A 467 7.18 -34.40 -2.57
C ASP A 467 7.01 -33.44 -3.76
N ARG A 468 7.97 -33.43 -4.70
CA ARG A 468 8.07 -32.50 -5.85
C ARG A 468 8.25 -31.04 -5.48
N SER A 469 8.71 -30.74 -4.27
CA SER A 469 9.25 -29.41 -3.97
C SER A 469 10.64 -29.25 -4.59
N TRP A 470 11.00 -28.03 -4.98
CA TRP A 470 12.30 -27.73 -5.55
C TRP A 470 12.73 -26.31 -5.18
N HIS A 471 13.99 -26.16 -4.76
CA HIS A 471 14.57 -24.90 -4.32
C HIS A 471 16.05 -24.86 -4.70
N VAL A 472 16.44 -23.84 -5.45
CA VAL A 472 17.84 -23.51 -5.75
C VAL A 472 18.03 -21.99 -5.61
N THR A 473 19.16 -21.58 -5.04
CA THR A 473 19.57 -20.17 -4.93
C THR A 473 20.88 -19.99 -5.68
N PHE A 474 21.07 -18.81 -6.25
CA PHE A 474 22.30 -18.40 -6.92
C PHE A 474 22.76 -17.06 -6.38
N HIS A 475 24.07 -16.85 -6.35
CA HIS A 475 24.69 -15.55 -6.09
C HIS A 475 25.90 -15.34 -6.99
N LYS A 476 26.25 -14.08 -7.23
CA LYS A 476 27.36 -13.67 -8.08
C LYS A 476 28.62 -13.43 -7.23
N THR A 477 29.73 -14.05 -7.62
CA THR A 477 31.07 -13.89 -7.03
C THR A 477 32.07 -13.61 -8.15
N ASN A 478 32.80 -12.48 -8.11
CA ASN A 478 33.82 -12.11 -9.11
C ASN A 478 33.35 -12.28 -10.57
N ASP A 479 32.18 -11.76 -10.91
CA ASP A 479 31.53 -11.87 -12.23
C ASP A 479 31.13 -13.28 -12.69
N SER A 480 31.23 -14.27 -11.81
CA SER A 480 30.73 -15.64 -12.03
C SER A 480 29.57 -15.97 -11.11
N TRP A 481 28.77 -16.98 -11.45
CA TRP A 481 27.65 -17.42 -10.61
C TRP A 481 28.03 -18.66 -9.80
N ASP A 482 27.68 -18.64 -8.52
CA ASP A 482 27.80 -19.76 -7.60
C ASP A 482 26.42 -20.29 -7.22
N VAL A 483 26.31 -21.61 -7.07
CA VAL A 483 25.10 -22.28 -6.55
C VAL A 483 25.10 -22.20 -5.03
N GLY A 484 24.03 -21.67 -4.47
CA GLY A 484 23.83 -21.47 -3.04
C GLY A 484 23.55 -20.01 -2.69
N ALA A 485 23.21 -19.76 -1.43
CA ALA A 485 23.12 -18.40 -0.91
C ALA A 485 24.52 -17.80 -0.70
N ALA A 486 24.64 -16.48 -0.89
CA ALA A 486 25.88 -15.78 -0.61
C ALA A 486 26.29 -15.93 0.87
N ILE A 487 27.56 -16.26 1.12
CA ILE A 487 28.11 -16.32 2.47
C ILE A 487 28.53 -14.91 2.89
N LEU A 488 27.72 -14.29 3.74
CA LEU A 488 28.01 -12.97 4.31
C LEU A 488 28.96 -13.09 5.50
N LYS A 489 29.91 -12.15 5.61
CA LYS A 489 30.75 -12.07 6.82
C LYS A 489 29.88 -11.72 8.03
N PRO A 490 30.21 -12.21 9.25
CA PRO A 490 29.50 -11.80 10.46
C PRO A 490 29.43 -10.27 10.58
N GLY A 491 28.21 -9.73 10.67
CA GLY A 491 27.97 -8.28 10.75
C GLY A 491 27.96 -7.52 9.41
N GLN A 492 28.21 -8.18 8.27
CA GLN A 492 28.07 -7.55 6.97
C GLN A 492 26.60 -7.20 6.71
N LEU A 493 26.36 -5.92 6.43
CA LEU A 493 25.04 -5.42 6.05
C LEU A 493 24.92 -5.50 4.53
N VAL A 494 23.74 -5.91 4.07
CA VAL A 494 23.36 -5.90 2.66
C VAL A 494 21.91 -5.45 2.54
N LYS A 495 21.59 -4.77 1.45
CA LYS A 495 20.19 -4.49 1.09
C LYS A 495 19.48 -5.82 0.79
N ARG A 496 18.24 -5.94 1.26
CA ARG A 496 17.37 -7.11 1.07
C ARG A 496 15.91 -6.68 1.09
N HIS A 497 15.01 -7.54 0.67
CA HIS A 497 13.57 -7.26 0.70
C HIS A 497 13.08 -6.81 2.10
N ASN A 498 12.37 -5.67 2.14
CA ASN A 498 11.94 -4.92 3.34
C ASN A 498 13.09 -4.42 4.24
N LEU A 499 14.30 -4.34 3.69
CA LEU A 499 15.50 -3.75 4.28
C LEU A 499 16.41 -3.21 3.16
N GLN A 500 15.88 -2.31 2.33
CA GLN A 500 16.55 -1.73 1.16
C GLN A 500 16.49 -0.20 1.02
N GLY A 501 15.66 0.50 1.80
CA GLY A 501 15.36 1.92 1.60
C GLY A 501 14.27 2.15 0.54
N PRO A 502 13.90 3.42 0.23
CA PRO A 502 14.40 4.66 0.83
C PRO A 502 13.77 4.89 2.22
N ILE A 503 13.89 6.09 2.79
CA ILE A 503 13.35 6.41 4.13
C ILE A 503 11.90 5.92 4.33
N ASP A 504 11.06 6.09 3.31
CA ASP A 504 9.64 5.71 3.37
C ASP A 504 9.37 4.21 3.58
N ASP A 505 10.33 3.32 3.25
CA ASP A 505 10.16 1.86 3.40
C ASP A 505 9.99 1.46 4.88
N ALA A 506 10.59 2.22 5.80
CA ALA A 506 10.45 1.97 7.24
C ALA A 506 9.00 2.06 7.75
N PHE A 507 8.13 2.79 7.05
CA PHE A 507 6.73 3.01 7.45
C PHE A 507 5.75 2.05 6.74
N MET A 508 6.27 1.09 5.96
CA MET A 508 5.48 -0.01 5.38
C MET A 508 5.50 -1.28 6.25
N ASP A 509 6.12 -1.22 7.42
CA ASP A 509 6.07 -2.25 8.46
C ASP A 509 5.91 -1.60 9.84
N SER A 510 5.83 -2.42 10.89
CA SER A 510 5.69 -1.95 12.27
C SER A 510 6.77 -0.93 12.65
N PHE A 511 6.37 0.26 13.11
CA PHE A 511 7.31 1.31 13.54
C PHE A 511 6.90 2.00 14.86
N ILE A 512 7.88 2.63 15.52
CA ILE A 512 7.69 3.43 16.74
C ILE A 512 8.44 4.75 16.58
N PHE A 513 7.77 5.88 16.85
CA PHE A 513 8.41 7.18 16.99
C PHE A 513 8.99 7.31 18.39
N VAL A 514 10.30 7.50 18.46
CA VAL A 514 11.04 7.57 19.71
C VAL A 514 11.38 9.02 20.00
N SER A 515 10.67 9.60 20.97
CA SER A 515 10.88 10.99 21.39
C SER A 515 12.13 11.11 22.28
N PRO A 516 12.94 12.18 22.12
CA PRO A 516 14.06 12.45 23.00
C PRO A 516 13.58 12.78 24.42
N THR A 517 14.38 12.44 25.44
CA THR A 517 14.15 12.89 26.82
C THR A 517 15.16 13.93 27.31
N GLY A 518 16.30 14.06 26.63
CA GLY A 518 17.28 15.13 26.85
C GLY A 518 16.96 16.39 26.05
N LYS A 519 17.94 17.30 25.98
CA LYS A 519 17.87 18.53 25.18
C LYS A 519 18.98 18.54 24.15
N SER A 520 18.65 18.97 22.94
CA SER A 520 19.62 19.06 21.84
C SER A 520 20.63 20.16 22.14
N VAL A 521 21.85 20.04 21.60
CA VAL A 521 22.91 21.03 21.82
C VAL A 521 22.52 22.38 21.26
N SER A 522 21.92 22.37 20.07
CA SER A 522 21.45 23.57 19.37
C SER A 522 19.97 23.80 19.62
N ALA A 523 19.63 25.04 20.02
CA ALA A 523 18.23 25.47 20.11
C ALA A 523 17.51 25.42 18.75
N THR A 524 18.23 25.62 17.64
CA THR A 524 17.68 25.51 16.28
C THR A 524 17.29 24.08 15.96
N VAL A 525 18.18 23.12 16.26
CA VAL A 525 17.91 21.68 16.09
C VAL A 525 16.78 21.24 17.00
N GLU A 526 16.81 21.62 18.28
CA GLU A 526 15.76 21.30 19.25
C GLU A 526 14.38 21.74 18.75
N LYS A 527 14.25 22.99 18.32
CA LYS A 527 12.99 23.55 17.80
C LYS A 527 12.51 22.81 16.55
N TRP A 528 13.43 22.48 15.65
CA TRP A 528 13.13 21.77 14.42
C TRP A 528 12.66 20.34 14.70
N VAL A 529 13.38 19.57 15.53
CA VAL A 529 13.02 18.20 15.93
C VAL A 529 11.63 18.16 16.56
N GLN A 530 11.33 19.07 17.50
CA GLN A 530 10.02 19.14 18.13
C GLN A 530 8.89 19.42 17.12
N SER A 531 9.15 20.33 16.17
CA SER A 531 8.21 20.68 15.10
C SER A 531 7.97 19.51 14.16
N GLU A 532 9.03 18.88 13.66
CA GLU A 532 8.95 17.81 12.67
C GLU A 532 8.43 16.50 13.25
N MET A 533 8.75 16.17 14.51
CA MET A 533 8.14 15.01 15.18
C MET A 533 6.62 15.22 15.34
N LYS A 534 6.21 16.42 15.78
CA LYS A 534 4.78 16.76 15.90
C LYS A 534 4.09 16.71 14.55
N HIS A 535 4.74 17.24 13.51
CA HIS A 535 4.28 17.15 12.12
C HIS A 535 4.07 15.69 11.72
N ALA A 536 5.10 14.84 11.84
CA ALA A 536 5.01 13.43 11.47
C ALA A 536 3.85 12.70 12.16
N VAL A 537 3.62 12.92 13.46
CA VAL A 537 2.49 12.31 14.21
C VAL A 537 1.14 12.78 13.65
N VAL A 538 0.97 14.09 13.46
CA VAL A 538 -0.27 14.68 12.95
C VAL A 538 -0.58 14.18 11.55
N HIS A 539 0.44 14.15 10.69
CA HIS A 539 0.29 13.83 9.27
C HIS A 539 0.17 12.32 9.01
N TRP A 540 0.77 11.46 9.84
CA TRP A 540 0.49 10.02 9.81
C TRP A 540 -1.00 9.73 9.99
N ARG A 541 -1.63 10.40 10.98
CA ARG A 541 -3.06 10.27 11.24
C ARG A 541 -3.91 10.82 10.10
N GLN A 542 -3.53 11.96 9.53
CA GLN A 542 -4.29 12.57 8.44
C GLN A 542 -4.22 11.74 7.14
N GLN A 543 -3.03 11.30 6.74
CA GLN A 543 -2.77 10.73 5.41
C GLN A 543 -2.85 9.20 5.37
N PHE A 544 -2.59 8.52 6.50
CA PHE A 544 -2.62 7.06 6.58
C PHE A 544 -3.63 6.53 7.62
N ARG A 545 -4.44 7.42 8.21
CA ARG A 545 -5.57 7.10 9.11
C ARG A 545 -5.17 6.18 10.27
N GLY A 546 -3.91 6.27 10.66
CA GLY A 546 -3.27 5.50 11.71
C GLY A 546 -2.89 6.37 12.91
N ASP A 547 -2.63 5.76 14.05
CA ASP A 547 -2.18 6.45 15.25
C ASP A 547 -0.71 6.07 15.43
N ALA A 548 0.21 7.01 15.18
CA ALA A 548 1.64 6.74 15.33
C ALA A 548 1.95 6.39 16.79
N ARG A 549 2.61 5.25 17.01
CA ARG A 549 3.06 4.85 18.36
C ARG A 549 4.23 5.74 18.76
N VAL A 550 4.08 6.47 19.86
CA VAL A 550 5.11 7.36 20.39
C VAL A 550 5.58 6.85 21.75
N MET A 551 6.88 6.63 21.89
CA MET A 551 7.52 6.22 23.14
C MET A 551 8.74 7.10 23.41
N LYS A 552 9.08 7.32 24.69
CA LYS A 552 10.34 7.97 25.04
C LYS A 552 11.51 7.05 24.78
N ASP A 553 12.66 7.61 24.42
CA ASP A 553 13.92 6.87 24.26
C ASP A 553 14.31 6.01 25.49
N THR A 554 13.95 6.47 26.69
CA THR A 554 14.11 5.78 27.98
C THR A 554 13.13 4.63 28.21
N GLN A 555 12.06 4.54 27.41
CA GLN A 555 11.03 3.49 27.50
C GLN A 555 11.25 2.37 26.48
N ILE A 556 12.17 2.52 25.54
CA ILE A 556 12.45 1.49 24.53
C ILE A 556 13.21 0.34 25.17
N THR A 557 12.65 -0.86 25.06
CA THR A 557 13.26 -2.11 25.54
C THR A 557 13.68 -3.00 24.36
N ASP A 558 14.29 -4.15 24.67
CA ASP A 558 14.66 -5.15 23.67
C ASP A 558 13.42 -5.68 22.89
N GLN A 559 12.22 -5.63 23.49
CA GLN A 559 10.99 -6.04 22.82
C GLN A 559 10.63 -5.10 21.65
N GLU A 560 10.72 -3.79 21.85
CA GLU A 560 10.48 -2.81 20.79
C GLU A 560 11.56 -2.90 19.70
N ILE A 561 12.83 -3.05 20.09
CA ILE A 561 13.97 -3.23 19.18
C ILE A 561 13.81 -4.48 18.30
N ALA A 562 13.27 -5.57 18.85
CA ALA A 562 13.05 -6.80 18.11
C ALA A 562 11.85 -6.71 17.14
N SER A 563 10.79 -6.03 17.54
CA SER A 563 9.49 -6.09 16.86
C SER A 563 9.26 -4.98 15.82
N SER A 564 9.90 -3.81 15.98
CA SER A 564 9.56 -2.61 15.22
C SER A 564 10.77 -1.87 14.68
N ASN A 565 10.57 -1.17 13.56
CA ASN A 565 11.48 -0.12 13.12
C ASN A 565 11.45 1.04 14.13
N LEU A 566 12.61 1.64 14.41
CA LEU A 566 12.71 2.73 15.38
C LEU A 566 12.99 4.05 14.67
N VAL A 567 12.09 5.01 14.83
CA VAL A 567 12.22 6.35 14.24
C VAL A 567 12.69 7.29 15.35
N LEU A 568 13.98 7.56 15.40
CA LEU A 568 14.62 8.31 16.47
C LEU A 568 14.63 9.81 16.15
N TRP A 569 14.06 10.60 17.05
CA TRP A 569 14.02 12.05 16.97
C TRP A 569 15.04 12.66 17.94
N GLY A 570 15.78 13.67 17.50
CA GLY A 570 16.78 14.38 18.31
C GLY A 570 18.18 14.36 17.71
N ASP A 571 19.15 14.60 18.59
CA ASP A 571 20.59 14.52 18.36
C ASP A 571 21.21 13.52 19.37
N PRO A 572 22.53 13.23 19.29
CA PRO A 572 23.19 12.35 20.24
C PRO A 572 23.17 12.82 21.71
N GLU A 573 22.82 14.08 21.99
CA GLU A 573 22.72 14.59 23.37
C GLU A 573 21.29 14.53 23.90
N SER A 574 20.28 14.66 23.03
CA SER A 574 18.86 14.63 23.41
C SER A 574 18.23 13.25 23.38
N ASN A 575 18.75 12.32 22.57
CA ASN A 575 18.22 10.96 22.44
C ASN A 575 19.26 9.90 22.76
N GLN A 576 19.04 9.13 23.84
CA GLN A 576 20.01 8.13 24.31
C GLN A 576 20.25 6.99 23.31
N LEU A 577 19.26 6.67 22.46
CA LEU A 577 19.42 5.63 21.45
C LEU A 577 20.27 6.12 20.29
N ILE A 578 20.09 7.38 19.85
CA ILE A 578 20.97 8.00 18.86
C ILE A 578 22.41 7.98 19.38
N LYS A 579 22.63 8.44 20.62
CA LYS A 579 23.94 8.39 21.28
C LYS A 579 24.59 7.01 21.26
N LYS A 580 23.79 5.96 21.49
CA LYS A 580 24.25 4.57 21.56
C LYS A 580 24.67 4.01 20.21
N ILE A 581 24.06 4.47 19.11
CA ILE A 581 24.25 3.87 17.78
C ILE A 581 25.04 4.74 16.81
N ILE A 582 25.20 6.05 17.06
CA ILE A 582 25.74 7.00 16.08
C ILE A 582 27.14 6.62 15.56
N SER A 583 27.99 6.05 16.42
CA SER A 583 29.33 5.58 16.04
C SER A 583 29.33 4.35 15.12
N LYS A 584 28.18 3.70 14.93
CA LYS A 584 27.97 2.55 14.05
C LYS A 584 27.22 2.92 12.75
N LEU A 585 26.81 4.18 12.61
CA LEU A 585 26.15 4.67 11.41
C LEU A 585 27.20 5.21 10.41
N PRO A 586 26.92 5.17 9.10
CA PRO A 586 27.82 5.71 8.09
C PRO A 586 27.97 7.24 8.15
N ILE A 587 26.97 7.94 8.70
CA ILE A 587 26.98 9.38 8.91
C ILE A 587 27.22 9.65 10.39
N GLN A 588 28.31 10.34 10.70
CA GLN A 588 28.68 10.69 12.07
C GLN A 588 28.06 12.02 12.48
N TRP A 589 27.69 12.15 13.75
CA TRP A 589 27.15 13.39 14.31
C TRP A 589 27.71 13.57 15.73
N ASN A 590 28.41 14.68 15.96
CA ASN A 590 28.88 15.10 17.28
C ASN A 590 28.34 16.50 17.63
N ARG A 591 28.88 17.14 18.66
CA ARG A 591 28.38 18.44 19.15
C ARG A 591 28.68 19.58 18.18
N GLU A 592 29.75 19.46 17.41
CA GLU A 592 30.28 20.50 16.53
C GLU A 592 29.78 20.33 15.08
N GLU A 593 29.76 19.09 14.58
CA GLU A 593 29.56 18.79 13.17
C GLU A 593 28.85 17.46 12.87
N ILE A 594 28.34 17.37 11.64
CA ILE A 594 27.89 16.15 10.97
C ILE A 594 28.88 15.85 9.85
N VAL A 595 29.36 14.60 9.78
CA VAL A 595 30.37 14.16 8.82
C VAL A 595 29.78 13.11 7.90
N VAL A 596 29.83 13.37 6.59
CA VAL A 596 29.40 12.47 5.52
C VAL A 596 30.57 12.26 4.56
N GLY A 597 31.30 11.15 4.73
CA GLY A 597 32.54 10.93 3.99
C GLY A 597 33.56 12.04 4.27
N GLN A 598 33.87 12.85 3.25
CA GLN A 598 34.77 14.01 3.35
C GLN A 598 34.05 15.36 3.57
N LYS A 599 32.72 15.37 3.62
CA LYS A 599 31.92 16.58 3.78
C LYS A 599 31.59 16.80 5.26
N HIS A 600 31.68 18.06 5.69
CA HIS A 600 31.46 18.49 7.06
C HIS A 600 30.37 19.57 7.11
N PHE A 601 29.41 19.43 8.02
CA PHE A 601 28.30 20.36 8.18
C PHE A 601 28.17 20.79 9.65
N PRO A 602 28.02 22.08 9.98
CA PRO A 602 27.90 22.51 11.37
C PRO A 602 26.63 21.95 12.04
N ALA A 603 26.79 21.21 13.14
CA ALA A 603 25.70 20.62 13.93
C ALA A 603 24.80 21.69 14.58
N ALA A 604 25.28 22.94 14.66
CA ALA A 604 24.51 24.06 15.18
C ALA A 604 23.24 24.38 14.35
N HIS A 605 23.25 24.09 13.05
CA HIS A 605 22.13 24.42 12.15
C HIS A 605 21.94 23.44 10.99
N HIS A 606 22.50 22.23 11.11
CA HIS A 606 22.22 21.12 10.22
C HIS A 606 21.73 19.92 11.01
N ALA A 607 20.89 19.08 10.38
CA ALA A 607 20.47 17.80 10.93
C ALA A 607 20.50 16.73 9.83
N PRO A 608 20.93 15.49 10.15
CA PRO A 608 20.80 14.37 9.23
C PRO A 608 19.40 13.77 9.32
N ILE A 609 18.85 13.45 8.15
CA ILE A 609 17.75 12.52 7.98
C ILE A 609 18.33 11.28 7.28
N LEU A 610 18.10 10.08 7.81
CA LEU A 610 18.56 8.84 7.17
C LEU A 610 17.75 7.63 7.59
N ILE A 611 17.79 6.58 6.77
CA ILE A 611 17.36 5.21 7.11
C ILE A 611 18.56 4.27 7.08
N PHE A 612 18.64 3.34 8.04
CA PHE A 612 19.75 2.38 8.13
C PHE A 612 19.32 1.10 8.84
N PRO A 613 19.95 -0.07 8.58
CA PRO A 613 19.76 -1.25 9.42
C PRO A 613 20.11 -0.94 10.88
N ASN A 614 19.17 -1.16 11.79
CA ASN A 614 19.33 -0.80 13.20
C ASN A 614 20.54 -1.53 13.80
N PRO A 615 21.58 -0.84 14.29
CA PRO A 615 22.76 -1.49 14.86
C PRO A 615 22.50 -2.32 16.13
N LEU A 616 21.31 -2.21 16.73
CA LEU A 616 20.83 -3.04 17.85
C LEU A 616 20.05 -4.27 17.36
N ASN A 617 19.52 -4.24 16.14
CA ASN A 617 18.87 -5.37 15.47
C ASN A 617 18.91 -5.16 13.94
N PRO A 618 19.90 -5.73 13.23
CA PRO A 618 20.09 -5.52 11.79
C PRO A 618 18.98 -6.08 10.88
N THR A 619 17.92 -6.66 11.43
CA THR A 619 16.72 -7.10 10.70
C THR A 619 15.62 -6.04 10.66
N LYS A 620 15.79 -4.93 11.38
CA LYS A 620 14.87 -3.80 11.43
C LYS A 620 15.60 -2.52 11.06
N TYR A 621 14.84 -1.47 10.76
CA TYR A 621 15.39 -0.15 10.50
C TYR A 621 15.55 0.70 11.76
N VAL A 622 16.53 1.59 11.70
CA VAL A 622 16.49 2.88 12.38
C VAL A 622 16.29 3.98 11.35
N VAL A 623 15.44 4.96 11.65
CA VAL A 623 15.30 6.20 10.89
C VAL A 623 15.66 7.37 11.80
N LEU A 624 16.46 8.33 11.33
CA LEU A 624 16.74 9.56 12.06
C LEU A 624 15.88 10.71 11.55
N ASN A 625 15.20 11.39 12.48
CA ASN A 625 14.57 12.71 12.30
C ASN A 625 13.61 12.86 11.10
N SER A 626 12.90 11.80 10.71
CA SER A 626 11.95 11.89 9.60
C SER A 626 10.72 10.99 9.79
N GLY A 627 9.59 11.44 9.26
CA GLY A 627 8.44 10.59 8.95
C GLY A 627 8.50 10.08 7.51
N PHE A 628 7.35 9.79 6.91
CA PHE A 628 7.25 9.67 5.46
C PHE A 628 7.60 11.03 4.80
N THR A 629 8.13 11.00 3.59
CA THR A 629 8.94 12.10 3.06
C THR A 629 8.16 13.09 2.19
N TYR A 630 7.04 12.68 1.59
CA TYR A 630 6.15 13.62 0.92
C TYR A 630 5.37 14.46 1.93
N ARG A 631 5.09 15.71 1.56
CA ARG A 631 4.51 16.72 2.46
C ARG A 631 3.22 17.29 1.88
N GLU A 632 2.69 18.31 2.52
CA GLU A 632 1.36 18.86 2.29
C GLU A 632 1.07 19.18 0.83
N TYR A 633 2.05 19.70 0.08
CA TYR A 633 1.90 20.00 -1.33
C TYR A 633 1.53 18.76 -2.16
N ALA A 634 2.05 17.59 -1.78
CA ALA A 634 1.76 16.32 -2.42
C ALA A 634 0.37 15.77 -2.04
N TYR A 635 -0.23 16.20 -0.93
CA TYR A 635 -1.57 15.72 -0.54
C TYR A 635 -2.66 16.16 -1.52
N LEU A 636 -2.38 17.22 -2.28
CA LEU A 636 -3.30 17.79 -3.25
C LEU A 636 -3.37 17.00 -4.56
N ASN A 637 -2.44 16.08 -4.82
CA ASN A 637 -2.51 15.20 -5.99
C ASN A 637 -1.79 13.86 -5.75
N ASN A 638 -2.49 12.74 -5.95
CA ASN A 638 -1.95 11.41 -5.65
C ASN A 638 -0.73 10.98 -6.50
N ALA A 639 -0.50 11.61 -7.65
CA ALA A 639 0.72 11.38 -8.41
C ALA A 639 1.96 11.95 -7.71
N ARG A 640 1.83 13.03 -6.91
CA ARG A 640 2.92 13.60 -6.11
C ARG A 640 3.25 12.81 -4.85
N GLN A 641 2.38 11.87 -4.44
CA GLN A 641 2.59 11.06 -3.24
C GLN A 641 3.53 9.90 -3.57
N VAL A 642 4.82 10.20 -3.59
CA VAL A 642 5.95 9.31 -3.87
C VAL A 642 7.07 9.62 -2.88
N PRO A 643 8.11 8.78 -2.73
CA PRO A 643 9.23 9.14 -1.89
C PRO A 643 9.92 10.41 -2.42
N MET A 644 10.24 11.34 -1.52
CA MET A 644 10.86 12.63 -1.82
C MET A 644 12.29 12.74 -1.31
N LEU A 645 12.75 11.82 -0.46
CA LEU A 645 14.13 11.75 0.01
C LEU A 645 14.69 10.33 -0.21
N PRO A 646 15.99 10.19 -0.56
CA PRO A 646 16.65 8.91 -0.76
C PRO A 646 17.00 8.27 0.59
N ASP A 647 18.07 7.48 0.68
CA ASP A 647 18.41 6.80 1.94
C ASP A 647 18.92 7.77 3.03
N TRP A 648 19.52 8.90 2.62
CA TRP A 648 19.92 9.96 3.53
C TRP A 648 19.89 11.36 2.90
N ALA A 649 19.72 12.38 3.75
CA ALA A 649 19.77 13.79 3.38
C ALA A 649 20.31 14.64 4.55
N ILE A 650 21.05 15.71 4.23
CA ILE A 650 21.46 16.73 5.20
C ILE A 650 20.60 17.97 4.99
N ILE A 651 19.98 18.43 6.08
CA ILE A 651 19.04 19.55 6.07
C ILE A 651 19.67 20.77 6.74
N ASP A 652 19.74 21.89 6.03
CA ASP A 652 20.09 23.21 6.59
C ASP A 652 18.84 23.86 7.18
N LEU A 653 18.86 23.99 8.51
CA LEU A 653 17.73 24.43 9.33
C LEU A 653 17.57 25.95 9.38
N ARG A 654 18.47 26.72 8.73
CA ARG A 654 18.31 28.17 8.55
C ARG A 654 17.18 28.49 7.59
N THR A 655 16.85 27.54 6.71
CA THR A 655 15.62 27.59 5.91
C THR A 655 14.54 26.81 6.66
N PRO A 656 13.40 27.43 7.02
CA PRO A 656 12.34 26.73 7.72
C PRO A 656 11.74 25.60 6.86
N ALA A 657 11.21 24.57 7.53
CA ALA A 657 10.40 23.56 6.88
C ALA A 657 9.19 24.19 6.16
N GLY A 658 8.84 23.62 5.02
CA GLY A 658 7.69 24.05 4.21
C GLY A 658 6.81 22.88 3.80
N SER A 659 5.92 23.12 2.84
CA SER A 659 4.95 22.13 2.33
C SER A 659 5.57 21.07 1.42
N GLN A 660 6.85 21.22 1.05
CA GLN A 660 7.58 20.31 0.16
C GLN A 660 8.77 19.63 0.86
N TYR A 661 9.49 20.36 1.72
CA TYR A 661 10.72 19.86 2.34
C TYR A 661 10.78 20.20 3.84
N PRO A 662 11.46 19.39 4.66
CA PRO A 662 11.65 19.64 6.10
C PRO A 662 12.65 20.78 6.40
N GLY A 663 13.17 21.44 5.37
CA GLY A 663 14.17 22.51 5.41
C GLY A 663 14.90 22.51 4.08
N LYS A 664 16.04 23.22 3.98
CA LYS A 664 16.82 23.19 2.74
C LYS A 664 17.68 21.92 2.69
N VAL A 665 17.40 21.03 1.74
CA VAL A 665 18.27 19.88 1.46
C VAL A 665 19.57 20.42 0.84
N VAL A 666 20.71 20.25 1.53
CA VAL A 666 22.02 20.68 1.04
C VAL A 666 22.85 19.54 0.47
N ASP A 667 22.52 18.31 0.82
CA ASP A 667 23.13 17.09 0.28
C ASP A 667 22.18 15.90 0.49
N ALA A 668 22.19 14.93 -0.43
CA ALA A 668 21.37 13.72 -0.33
C ALA A 668 21.85 12.65 -1.31
N ASP A 669 21.83 11.38 -0.89
CA ASP A 669 22.17 10.24 -1.74
C ASP A 669 21.55 8.94 -1.21
N PHE A 670 21.76 7.85 -1.95
CA PHE A 670 21.47 6.48 -1.56
C PHE A 670 22.71 5.86 -0.90
N PHE A 671 22.50 4.91 0.01
CA PHE A 671 23.57 3.98 0.37
C PHE A 671 23.72 2.93 -0.73
N ASP A 672 24.90 2.36 -0.86
CA ASP A 672 25.13 1.21 -1.72
C ASP A 672 24.45 -0.06 -1.19
N GLU A 673 24.61 -1.15 -1.93
CA GLU A 673 23.99 -2.44 -1.70
C GLU A 673 24.55 -3.13 -0.44
N ASN A 674 25.65 -2.62 0.12
CA ASN A 674 26.26 -3.00 1.40
C ASN A 674 26.03 -1.92 2.49
N TRP A 675 25.09 -1.01 2.28
CA TRP A 675 24.76 0.09 3.19
C TRP A 675 25.93 1.06 3.45
N GLN A 676 26.86 1.23 2.51
CA GLN A 676 27.96 2.20 2.59
C GLN A 676 27.62 3.51 1.87
N LEU A 677 28.31 4.60 2.22
CA LEU A 677 28.24 5.86 1.47
C LEU A 677 28.78 5.64 0.04
N LYS A 678 28.06 6.18 -0.94
CA LYS A 678 28.48 6.19 -2.35
C LYS A 678 29.53 7.26 -2.64
#